data_AF-A0A2M7MP64-F1
#
_entry.id   AF-A0A2M7MP64-F1
#
_cell.length_a   1.000
_cell.length_b   1.000
_cell.length_c   1.000
_cell.angle_alpha   90.00
_cell.angle_beta   90.00
_cell.angle_gamma   90.00
#
_symmetry.space_group_name_H-M   'P 1'
#
loop_
_entity.id
_entity.type
_entity.pdbx_description
1 polymer ?
#
loop_
_entity_poly.entity_id
_entity_poly.type
_entity_poly.pdbx_seq_one_letter_code
_entity_poly.pdbx_strand_id
1 'polypeptide(L)'
;MKKLLTFLLLVLLVSNTLWGQLSGTLTVGTGGNYATLGAAITDLNTVGVSGPVTFSLTDTAYTETATDLVIAPTLNPPSASASVTFKPAASIKPVVTISGCTATSGASQYSGFSINGAGNITIDGSNTVGGTTKDLTFVMNDATNGRNIIQLYGNCDTVTIKNTNLTFQTPMSTSTSTRGIYANGQATGAVDNFTVQNCSIGDATNTPFYAIGVTGSSSSSIYCTNVALKNNSLYGRIRPAYFFYVGSTGNTSEITGNTISTIGGLNASTTYSILMNTWGGTVNIQNNFIPTLTTNNTATSGIYGISGLTAQTGATCNIINNFIGGDLQVTGTGVPTVISWMYLQDNGTYNVYHNTINYPSIAAATERSCIHISGASIVANIKNNIIVNNTDAATAYCIWWKKTGTLTSDYNDLYVSGATANVGYMGTSVIPTLAAWKDSTLQDGNSVSKAVTFTSATDLHLVDPSLSDVDLAGIPVGVTTDIDGNLRDPLAPYKGADEGLRGGLKGDIYVGNPGTGPGATNPQFALLKDAFDYLNTATFSDNVNLYITSDITEPYTGSVGIGLAVNPDPYTLTIKPYTGVQPVVTFNYPSDLNSGPSGAFVIGIPGKGNVTWDSLRTTKNIVIDGSNTVGGTTRDLTLQSALTAQRNGMPIVIAGDVSNLTIKNCNILHKAQAVSTSNLFISAIMIRSRNYLSKDWVPNHITFDNNYISSNFDGVPQNAQALGTYQSGTPVPATFPNNITIKNNLLEGKRRVLALYQAGSMDIFNNEIILNQNIVANTSNEAVYAVSVMAGSVVNIYNNKISKLSSMSTVATSGNTGISIESNGTYNVYNNMINGFELTSANPTAYLTGIKNSSSTDTLNCFFNTIFMNDIADAGTGVVTYKGLSISNGVNDIKNNIIFSAESNFINYCYSREGTLGTLTSNYNDIFVQDNVNGRVGNWNSVAALTLADWQTASGQDANSKSVTVNFVSTSDLHLTGASDGDVNLIGTPLATVLTDIDGDTRHLTFPYMGADESNTPLPVELTSFTASAKGNVVELSWQTATEKNSSYFEVQRKSEKNDWVSVGKVSASGTTTERVKYSFTEKNVNGTAALYRLKMVDLDGSSSYSKEVEVKVDVPVNFELSQNYPNPFNPSTTIKYAVPVDSKVRLDIYSTLGELVVTLVNDLQTTGNYTVSFDASRFASGTYIYRLTANSTVITKKMLLIK
;
A
#
# COMPACT_ATOMS: atom_id res chain seq x y z
N MET A 1 -58.72 -75.22 -14.07
CA MET A 1 -58.67 -73.84 -14.59
C MET A 1 -58.00 -72.80 -13.68
N LYS A 2 -57.92 -72.96 -12.34
CA LYS A 2 -57.17 -72.02 -11.47
C LYS A 2 -55.63 -72.20 -11.41
N LYS A 3 -55.07 -73.31 -11.92
CA LYS A 3 -53.60 -73.54 -11.93
C LYS A 3 -52.89 -73.11 -13.22
N LEU A 4 -53.62 -72.80 -14.29
CA LEU A 4 -53.02 -72.32 -15.56
C LEU A 4 -52.87 -70.79 -15.57
N LEU A 5 -53.70 -70.07 -14.80
CA LEU A 5 -53.63 -68.61 -14.68
C LEU A 5 -52.47 -68.15 -13.79
N THR A 6 -52.06 -68.95 -12.81
CA THR A 6 -50.92 -68.63 -11.93
C THR A 6 -49.57 -68.86 -12.62
N PHE A 7 -49.50 -69.79 -13.59
CA PHE A 7 -48.28 -70.04 -14.36
C PHE A 7 -48.11 -69.01 -15.49
N LEU A 8 -49.21 -68.53 -16.09
CA LEU A 8 -49.14 -67.45 -17.08
C LEU A 8 -48.83 -66.08 -16.45
N LEU A 9 -49.25 -65.82 -15.20
CA LEU A 9 -48.86 -64.61 -14.48
C LEU A 9 -47.40 -64.66 -13.99
N LEU A 10 -46.85 -65.83 -13.66
CA LEU A 10 -45.46 -65.96 -13.20
C LEU A 10 -44.43 -65.90 -14.34
N VAL A 11 -44.81 -66.23 -15.58
CA VAL A 11 -43.96 -66.12 -16.78
C VAL A 11 -44.00 -64.71 -17.40
N LEU A 12 -45.01 -63.89 -17.07
CA LEU A 12 -45.07 -62.45 -17.42
C LEU A 12 -44.42 -61.53 -16.36
N LEU A 13 -43.95 -62.09 -15.24
CA LEU A 13 -43.31 -61.37 -14.13
C LEU A 13 -41.81 -61.68 -13.95
N VAL A 14 -41.19 -62.41 -14.89
CA VAL A 14 -39.74 -62.65 -14.91
C VAL A 14 -39.19 -62.41 -16.33
N SER A 15 -39.06 -61.14 -16.68
CA SER A 15 -38.05 -60.62 -17.65
C SER A 15 -38.12 -59.11 -17.83
N ASN A 16 -39.17 -58.43 -17.33
CA ASN A 16 -39.08 -57.02 -16.96
C ASN A 16 -38.41 -56.90 -15.59
N THR A 17 -37.11 -57.19 -15.53
CA THR A 17 -36.28 -56.45 -14.58
C THR A 17 -36.44 -54.99 -15.01
N LEU A 18 -37.15 -54.20 -14.21
CA LEU A 18 -37.10 -52.74 -14.30
C LEU A 18 -35.65 -52.36 -14.00
N TRP A 19 -34.78 -52.42 -15.02
CA TRP A 19 -33.49 -51.78 -14.96
C TRP A 19 -33.79 -50.30 -14.79
N GLY A 20 -33.42 -49.76 -13.63
CA GLY A 20 -33.57 -48.33 -13.37
C GLY A 20 -32.83 -47.56 -14.46
N GLN A 21 -33.45 -46.50 -14.96
CA GLN A 21 -32.79 -45.56 -15.88
C GLN A 21 -31.43 -45.14 -15.29
N LEU A 22 -30.42 -44.98 -16.15
CA LEU A 22 -29.07 -44.68 -15.70
C LEU A 22 -29.00 -43.33 -14.98
N SER A 23 -28.19 -43.27 -13.93
CA SER A 23 -27.85 -42.04 -13.21
C SER A 23 -26.53 -42.21 -12.46
N GLY A 24 -25.85 -41.11 -12.19
CA GLY A 24 -24.60 -41.10 -11.42
C GLY A 24 -23.37 -41.46 -12.25
N THR A 25 -22.29 -41.82 -11.56
CA THR A 25 -21.02 -42.21 -12.21
C THR A 25 -20.96 -43.73 -12.35
N LEU A 26 -20.79 -44.21 -13.59
CA LEU A 26 -20.71 -45.61 -13.96
C LEU A 26 -19.32 -45.89 -14.53
N THR A 27 -18.63 -46.89 -14.01
CA THR A 27 -17.28 -47.27 -14.44
C THR A 27 -17.33 -48.19 -15.67
N VAL A 28 -16.47 -47.94 -16.64
CA VAL A 28 -16.36 -48.72 -17.87
C VAL A 28 -14.94 -49.25 -17.97
N GLY A 29 -14.74 -50.56 -18.05
CA GLY A 29 -13.43 -51.21 -18.05
C GLY A 29 -13.42 -52.48 -17.20
N THR A 30 -12.24 -53.08 -17.07
CA THR A 30 -12.07 -54.37 -16.40
C THR A 30 -12.52 -54.30 -14.93
N GLY A 31 -13.61 -55.01 -14.60
CA GLY A 31 -14.19 -55.03 -13.26
C GLY A 31 -15.11 -53.85 -12.91
N GLY A 32 -15.42 -52.97 -13.88
CA GLY A 32 -16.37 -51.86 -13.72
C GLY A 32 -17.83 -52.27 -13.88
N ASN A 33 -18.73 -51.27 -13.88
CA ASN A 33 -20.16 -51.47 -14.15
C ASN A 33 -20.42 -52.06 -15.54
N TYR A 34 -19.58 -51.69 -16.52
CA TYR A 34 -19.59 -52.23 -17.87
C TYR A 34 -18.18 -52.68 -18.26
N ALA A 35 -18.05 -53.85 -18.88
CA ALA A 35 -16.76 -54.37 -19.33
C ALA A 35 -16.19 -53.60 -20.54
N THR A 36 -17.06 -53.05 -21.39
CA THR A 36 -16.69 -52.32 -22.62
C THR A 36 -17.52 -51.05 -22.75
N LEU A 37 -17.03 -50.10 -23.56
CA LEU A 37 -17.77 -48.89 -23.89
C LEU A 37 -19.02 -49.22 -24.72
N GLY A 38 -18.94 -50.21 -25.61
CA GLY A 38 -20.10 -50.71 -26.34
C GLY A 38 -21.21 -51.26 -25.44
N ALA A 39 -20.87 -51.96 -24.36
CA ALA A 39 -21.86 -52.46 -23.38
C ALA A 39 -22.55 -51.30 -22.64
N ALA A 40 -21.78 -50.28 -22.25
CA ALA A 40 -22.32 -49.06 -21.62
C ALA A 40 -23.28 -48.30 -22.55
N ILE A 41 -22.92 -48.14 -23.83
CA ILE A 41 -23.76 -47.49 -24.83
C ILE A 41 -25.03 -48.32 -25.14
N THR A 42 -24.90 -49.65 -25.18
CA THR A 42 -26.06 -50.55 -25.36
C THR A 42 -27.09 -50.34 -24.26
N ASP A 43 -26.66 -50.23 -23.02
CA ASP A 43 -27.56 -49.98 -21.89
C ASP A 43 -28.14 -48.57 -21.93
N LEU A 44 -27.32 -47.55 -22.22
CA LEU A 44 -27.79 -46.17 -22.44
C LEU A 44 -28.91 -46.11 -23.49
N ASN A 45 -28.76 -46.83 -24.60
CA ASN A 45 -29.76 -46.87 -25.67
C ASN A 45 -31.05 -47.59 -25.25
N THR A 46 -30.93 -48.57 -24.36
CA THR A 46 -32.04 -49.45 -23.95
C THR A 46 -32.90 -48.81 -22.86
N VAL A 47 -32.27 -48.27 -21.81
CA VAL A 47 -32.99 -47.79 -20.62
C VAL A 47 -33.04 -46.26 -20.50
N GLY A 48 -32.17 -45.55 -21.21
CA GLY A 48 -32.06 -44.09 -21.11
C GLY A 48 -31.52 -43.61 -19.77
N VAL A 49 -31.82 -42.36 -19.42
CA VAL A 49 -31.28 -41.69 -18.22
C VAL A 49 -32.38 -41.08 -17.35
N SER A 50 -32.21 -41.13 -16.02
CA SER A 50 -33.08 -40.48 -15.01
C SER A 50 -32.47 -39.21 -14.43
N GLY A 51 -31.15 -39.05 -14.56
CA GLY A 51 -30.36 -37.93 -14.07
C GLY A 51 -29.01 -37.89 -14.77
N PRO A 52 -28.10 -36.99 -14.40
CA PRO A 52 -26.79 -36.88 -15.03
C PRO A 52 -26.00 -38.20 -14.92
N VAL A 53 -25.45 -38.66 -16.04
CA VAL A 53 -24.63 -39.88 -16.13
C VAL A 53 -23.21 -39.52 -16.53
N THR A 54 -22.23 -40.09 -15.84
CA THR A 54 -20.81 -40.06 -16.24
C THR A 54 -20.30 -41.47 -16.43
N PHE A 55 -19.96 -41.84 -17.66
CA PHE A 55 -19.20 -43.04 -17.97
C PHE A 55 -17.70 -42.77 -17.77
N SER A 56 -17.16 -43.29 -16.66
CA SER A 56 -15.78 -43.14 -16.24
C SER A 56 -14.92 -44.30 -16.77
N LEU A 57 -14.04 -44.02 -17.72
CA LEU A 57 -13.16 -45.01 -18.37
C LEU A 57 -11.95 -45.33 -17.46
N THR A 58 -11.89 -46.55 -16.93
CA THR A 58 -10.87 -46.97 -15.94
C THR A 58 -9.64 -47.67 -16.55
N ASP A 59 -9.72 -48.17 -17.76
CA ASP A 59 -8.64 -48.93 -18.40
C ASP A 59 -7.80 -48.00 -19.28
N THR A 60 -6.52 -48.34 -19.48
CA THR A 60 -5.62 -47.57 -20.35
C THR A 60 -5.86 -47.83 -21.84
N ALA A 61 -6.55 -48.91 -22.19
CA ALA A 61 -6.82 -49.29 -23.57
C ALA A 61 -8.19 -49.95 -23.70
N TYR A 62 -8.93 -49.57 -24.75
CA TYR A 62 -10.20 -50.16 -25.15
C TYR A 62 -10.10 -50.58 -26.62
N THR A 63 -10.56 -51.79 -26.93
CA THR A 63 -10.73 -52.26 -28.31
C THR A 63 -12.22 -52.44 -28.53
N GLU A 64 -12.78 -51.63 -29.42
CA GLU A 64 -14.24 -51.55 -29.62
C GLU A 64 -14.57 -51.77 -31.10
N THR A 65 -15.76 -52.32 -31.36
CA THR A 65 -16.30 -52.45 -32.71
C THR A 65 -17.20 -51.25 -32.99
N ALA A 66 -17.07 -50.64 -34.17
CA ALA A 66 -17.85 -49.45 -34.56
C ALA A 66 -19.38 -49.64 -34.42
N THR A 67 -19.90 -50.85 -34.65
CA THR A 67 -21.33 -51.17 -34.50
C THR A 67 -21.85 -51.02 -33.08
N ASP A 68 -20.98 -51.14 -32.08
CA ASP A 68 -21.34 -51.11 -30.67
C ASP A 68 -21.24 -49.68 -30.09
N LEU A 69 -20.63 -48.75 -30.83
CA LEU A 69 -20.39 -47.37 -30.42
C LEU A 69 -21.37 -46.37 -31.07
N VAL A 70 -22.65 -46.72 -31.13
CA VAL A 70 -23.71 -45.87 -31.69
C VAL A 70 -24.67 -45.45 -30.59
N ILE A 71 -24.67 -44.16 -30.23
CA ILE A 71 -25.61 -43.58 -29.26
C ILE A 71 -26.89 -43.16 -30.01
N ALA A 72 -27.99 -43.83 -29.71
CA ALA A 72 -29.32 -43.61 -30.28
C ALA A 72 -30.44 -43.99 -29.27
N PRO A 73 -30.46 -43.40 -28.05
CA PRO A 73 -31.47 -43.72 -27.05
C PRO A 73 -32.86 -43.31 -27.52
N THR A 74 -33.79 -44.25 -27.51
CA THR A 74 -35.19 -44.01 -27.91
C THR A 74 -36.12 -43.80 -26.71
N LEU A 75 -35.72 -44.32 -25.54
CA LEU A 75 -36.45 -44.21 -24.29
C LEU A 75 -35.67 -43.31 -23.34
N ASN A 76 -36.30 -42.26 -22.80
CA ASN A 76 -35.69 -41.26 -21.90
C ASN A 76 -34.31 -40.78 -22.38
N PRO A 77 -34.22 -40.18 -23.58
CA PRO A 77 -32.97 -39.69 -24.13
C PRO A 77 -32.36 -38.59 -23.23
N PRO A 78 -31.05 -38.37 -23.30
CA PRO A 78 -30.40 -37.35 -22.49
C PRO A 78 -30.97 -35.96 -22.73
N SER A 79 -31.03 -35.18 -21.65
CA SER A 79 -31.61 -33.83 -21.61
C SER A 79 -30.73 -32.91 -20.76
N ALA A 80 -31.05 -31.62 -20.72
CA ALA A 80 -30.27 -30.66 -19.92
C ALA A 80 -30.20 -31.02 -18.42
N SER A 81 -31.25 -31.61 -17.86
CA SER A 81 -31.28 -32.08 -16.46
C SER A 81 -30.74 -33.51 -16.27
N ALA A 82 -30.49 -34.23 -17.36
CA ALA A 82 -30.00 -35.60 -17.36
C ALA A 82 -29.00 -35.81 -18.51
N SER A 83 -27.85 -35.13 -18.43
CA SER A 83 -26.81 -35.16 -19.47
C SER A 83 -25.96 -36.42 -19.39
N VAL A 84 -25.35 -36.83 -20.50
CA VAL A 84 -24.38 -37.94 -20.53
C VAL A 84 -22.98 -37.43 -20.79
N THR A 85 -22.01 -37.86 -19.97
CA THR A 85 -20.59 -37.54 -20.14
C THR A 85 -19.74 -38.81 -20.25
N PHE A 86 -18.84 -38.86 -21.24
CA PHE A 86 -17.79 -39.88 -21.34
C PHE A 86 -16.45 -39.23 -20.97
N LYS A 87 -15.74 -39.81 -19.99
CA LYS A 87 -14.53 -39.18 -19.42
C LYS A 87 -13.55 -40.22 -18.86
N PRO A 88 -12.23 -40.02 -18.99
CA PRO A 88 -11.23 -40.80 -18.26
C PRO A 88 -11.44 -40.76 -16.74
N ALA A 89 -11.22 -41.89 -16.08
CA ALA A 89 -11.02 -41.92 -14.64
C ALA A 89 -9.73 -41.16 -14.25
N ALA A 90 -9.67 -40.69 -13.00
CA ALA A 90 -8.53 -39.92 -12.51
C ALA A 90 -7.20 -40.67 -12.76
N SER A 91 -6.21 -39.95 -13.30
CA SER A 91 -4.88 -40.47 -13.66
C SER A 91 -4.82 -41.53 -14.77
N ILE A 92 -5.94 -41.86 -15.41
CA ILE A 92 -5.97 -42.79 -16.55
C ILE A 92 -5.90 -42.00 -17.86
N LYS A 93 -5.20 -42.56 -18.85
CA LYS A 93 -5.12 -42.02 -20.22
C LYS A 93 -5.64 -43.04 -21.24
N PRO A 94 -6.96 -43.21 -21.37
CA PRO A 94 -7.54 -44.24 -22.21
C PRO A 94 -7.23 -44.02 -23.69
N VAL A 95 -6.85 -45.11 -24.37
CA VAL A 95 -6.79 -45.18 -25.83
C VAL A 95 -7.93 -46.08 -26.33
N VAL A 96 -8.92 -45.49 -26.99
CA VAL A 96 -10.06 -46.21 -27.59
C VAL A 96 -9.73 -46.48 -29.05
N THR A 97 -9.37 -47.74 -29.35
CA THR A 97 -9.07 -48.21 -30.70
C THR A 97 -10.33 -48.83 -31.31
N ILE A 98 -10.77 -48.29 -32.43
CA ILE A 98 -12.05 -48.68 -33.05
C ILE A 98 -11.80 -49.33 -34.41
N SER A 99 -12.40 -50.49 -34.63
CA SER A 99 -12.36 -51.23 -35.91
C SER A 99 -13.76 -51.69 -36.34
N GLY A 100 -13.88 -52.30 -37.52
CA GLY A 100 -15.12 -52.94 -37.97
C GLY A 100 -16.16 -51.98 -38.55
N CYS A 101 -15.73 -50.90 -39.20
CA CYS A 101 -16.62 -50.03 -39.95
C CYS A 101 -17.14 -50.77 -41.20
N THR A 102 -18.39 -50.55 -41.60
CA THR A 102 -19.04 -51.31 -42.69
C THR A 102 -19.36 -50.43 -43.89
N ALA A 103 -19.00 -50.89 -45.09
CA ALA A 103 -19.19 -50.15 -46.33
C ALA A 103 -20.59 -50.35 -46.95
N THR A 104 -21.64 -49.87 -46.28
CA THR A 104 -23.00 -49.86 -46.83
C THR A 104 -23.57 -48.45 -46.92
N SER A 105 -24.46 -48.22 -47.88
CA SER A 105 -25.04 -46.89 -48.14
C SER A 105 -25.98 -46.47 -46.99
N GLY A 106 -25.50 -45.57 -46.12
CA GLY A 106 -26.28 -45.00 -45.03
C GLY A 106 -25.44 -44.06 -44.16
N ALA A 107 -26.09 -43.10 -43.49
CA ALA A 107 -25.41 -42.03 -42.74
C ALA A 107 -24.59 -42.52 -41.52
N SER A 108 -24.75 -43.77 -41.06
CA SER A 108 -24.20 -44.27 -39.78
C SER A 108 -23.01 -45.23 -39.88
N GLN A 109 -22.58 -45.62 -41.08
CA GLN A 109 -21.90 -46.93 -41.25
C GLN A 109 -20.38 -46.84 -41.53
N TYR A 110 -19.86 -45.64 -41.80
CA TYR A 110 -18.43 -45.38 -42.04
C TYR A 110 -17.70 -44.73 -40.85
N SER A 111 -18.26 -44.83 -39.65
CA SER A 111 -17.82 -44.04 -38.50
C SER A 111 -17.44 -44.93 -37.32
N GLY A 112 -16.44 -44.52 -36.56
CA GLY A 112 -16.00 -45.24 -35.36
C GLY A 112 -16.97 -45.06 -34.20
N PHE A 113 -17.13 -43.82 -33.73
CA PHE A 113 -18.05 -43.46 -32.64
C PHE A 113 -19.15 -42.55 -33.18
N SER A 114 -20.41 -42.88 -32.93
CA SER A 114 -21.55 -42.20 -33.55
C SER A 114 -22.59 -41.72 -32.55
N ILE A 115 -23.12 -40.51 -32.78
CA ILE A 115 -24.28 -39.96 -32.07
C ILE A 115 -25.38 -39.71 -33.12
N ASN A 116 -26.55 -40.32 -32.90
CA ASN A 116 -27.65 -40.33 -33.86
C ASN A 116 -28.91 -39.73 -33.25
N GLY A 117 -29.26 -38.51 -33.64
CA GLY A 117 -30.49 -37.85 -33.20
C GLY A 117 -30.61 -37.66 -31.69
N ALA A 118 -29.47 -37.67 -30.98
CA ALA A 118 -29.39 -37.49 -29.53
C ALA A 118 -28.59 -36.23 -29.20
N GLY A 119 -28.90 -35.64 -28.04
CA GLY A 119 -28.31 -34.39 -27.56
C GLY A 119 -27.86 -34.45 -26.11
N ASN A 120 -27.33 -33.34 -25.57
CA ASN A 120 -26.83 -33.24 -24.19
C ASN A 120 -25.74 -34.29 -23.84
N ILE A 121 -24.85 -34.53 -24.80
CA ILE A 121 -23.76 -35.49 -24.70
C ILE A 121 -22.43 -34.74 -24.69
N THR A 122 -21.57 -35.07 -23.72
CA THR A 122 -20.20 -34.55 -23.63
C THR A 122 -19.18 -35.69 -23.72
N ILE A 123 -18.21 -35.55 -24.63
CA ILE A 123 -16.97 -36.34 -24.62
C ILE A 123 -15.88 -35.41 -24.08
N ASP A 124 -15.37 -35.69 -22.90
CA ASP A 124 -14.35 -34.87 -22.23
C ASP A 124 -13.12 -35.71 -21.92
N GLY A 125 -12.03 -35.46 -22.62
CA GLY A 125 -10.80 -36.22 -22.41
C GLY A 125 -9.94 -35.77 -21.24
N SER A 126 -10.36 -34.78 -20.45
CA SER A 126 -9.64 -34.45 -19.21
C SER A 126 -9.92 -35.47 -18.11
N ASN A 127 -8.97 -35.69 -17.19
CA ASN A 127 -9.12 -36.66 -16.10
C ASN A 127 -9.59 -36.04 -14.77
N THR A 128 -9.76 -34.71 -14.73
CA THR A 128 -10.30 -33.95 -13.59
C THR A 128 -11.56 -33.18 -14.01
N VAL A 129 -12.45 -32.93 -13.06
CA VAL A 129 -13.65 -32.10 -13.30
C VAL A 129 -13.19 -30.68 -13.64
N GLY A 130 -13.60 -30.17 -14.79
CA GLY A 130 -13.18 -28.84 -15.27
C GLY A 130 -11.73 -28.78 -15.78
N GLY A 131 -11.03 -29.92 -15.91
CA GLY A 131 -9.68 -29.97 -16.44
C GLY A 131 -9.58 -29.66 -17.94
N THR A 132 -8.34 -29.46 -18.41
CA THR A 132 -8.01 -29.15 -19.82
C THR A 132 -7.03 -30.15 -20.44
N THR A 133 -6.69 -31.23 -19.73
CA THR A 133 -5.76 -32.25 -20.21
C THR A 133 -6.37 -33.08 -21.34
N LYS A 134 -5.58 -33.46 -22.35
CA LYS A 134 -6.03 -34.32 -23.46
C LYS A 134 -5.68 -35.78 -23.21
N ASP A 135 -6.28 -36.37 -22.17
CA ASP A 135 -5.92 -37.72 -21.72
C ASP A 135 -6.72 -38.85 -22.42
N LEU A 136 -7.83 -38.53 -23.08
CA LEU A 136 -8.58 -39.47 -23.92
C LEU A 136 -8.11 -39.41 -25.37
N THR A 137 -7.81 -40.57 -25.95
CA THR A 137 -7.43 -40.70 -27.37
C THR A 137 -8.35 -41.67 -28.09
N PHE A 138 -8.93 -41.24 -29.21
CA PHE A 138 -9.62 -42.11 -30.16
C PHE A 138 -8.72 -42.41 -31.36
N VAL A 139 -8.56 -43.70 -31.66
CA VAL A 139 -7.78 -44.20 -32.78
C VAL A 139 -8.68 -44.96 -33.73
N MET A 140 -8.83 -44.47 -34.95
CA MET A 140 -9.49 -45.24 -36.01
C MET A 140 -8.52 -46.24 -36.62
N ASN A 141 -8.80 -47.53 -36.40
CA ASN A 141 -8.04 -48.66 -36.91
C ASN A 141 -8.86 -49.45 -37.94
N ASP A 142 -9.32 -48.75 -38.97
CA ASP A 142 -9.98 -49.36 -40.12
C ASP A 142 -9.59 -48.59 -41.39
N ALA A 143 -8.50 -49.04 -42.02
CA ALA A 143 -7.91 -48.36 -43.17
C ALA A 143 -8.78 -48.44 -44.45
N THR A 144 -9.76 -49.35 -44.51
CA THR A 144 -10.57 -49.57 -45.71
C THR A 144 -11.89 -48.81 -45.62
N ASN A 145 -12.58 -48.91 -44.47
CA ASN A 145 -13.94 -48.41 -44.31
C ASN A 145 -14.09 -47.29 -43.28
N GLY A 146 -13.11 -47.08 -42.39
CA GLY A 146 -13.19 -46.04 -41.36
C GLY A 146 -13.04 -44.65 -41.96
N ARG A 147 -14.13 -43.93 -42.22
CA ARG A 147 -14.08 -42.57 -42.80
C ARG A 147 -14.12 -41.50 -41.73
N ASN A 148 -14.88 -41.66 -40.65
CA ASN A 148 -14.97 -40.66 -39.59
C ASN A 148 -14.61 -41.26 -38.24
N ILE A 149 -13.78 -40.59 -37.43
CA ILE A 149 -13.48 -41.10 -36.08
C ILE A 149 -14.71 -40.91 -35.20
N ILE A 150 -15.26 -39.69 -35.18
CA ILE A 150 -16.52 -39.36 -34.51
C ILE A 150 -17.51 -38.79 -35.52
N GLN A 151 -18.76 -39.23 -35.46
CA GLN A 151 -19.83 -38.70 -36.29
C GLN A 151 -21.07 -38.31 -35.48
N LEU A 152 -21.66 -37.17 -35.82
CA LEU A 152 -22.99 -36.75 -35.40
C LEU A 152 -23.89 -36.73 -36.63
N TYR A 153 -25.07 -37.32 -36.55
CA TYR A 153 -26.04 -37.25 -37.64
C TYR A 153 -27.50 -37.29 -37.16
N GLY A 154 -28.38 -36.71 -37.97
CA GLY A 154 -29.76 -36.44 -37.55
C GLY A 154 -29.85 -35.21 -36.65
N ASN A 155 -30.93 -35.13 -35.86
CA ASN A 155 -31.21 -33.99 -34.99
C ASN A 155 -30.41 -34.03 -33.68
N CYS A 156 -29.09 -33.85 -33.76
CA CYS A 156 -28.23 -33.76 -32.58
C CYS A 156 -28.19 -32.33 -32.05
N ASP A 157 -28.52 -32.13 -30.78
CA ASP A 157 -28.54 -30.81 -30.13
C ASP A 157 -27.65 -30.82 -28.88
N THR A 158 -26.81 -29.81 -28.70
CA THR A 158 -26.01 -29.65 -27.46
C THR A 158 -25.04 -30.82 -27.28
N VAL A 159 -24.11 -30.95 -28.22
CA VAL A 159 -23.03 -31.96 -28.17
C VAL A 159 -21.70 -31.25 -28.01
N THR A 160 -20.90 -31.66 -27.03
CA THR A 160 -19.57 -31.13 -26.76
C THR A 160 -18.51 -32.21 -26.88
N ILE A 161 -17.50 -31.99 -27.70
CA ILE A 161 -16.29 -32.82 -27.77
C ILE A 161 -15.13 -31.94 -27.33
N LYS A 162 -14.57 -32.20 -26.16
CA LYS A 162 -13.51 -31.38 -25.61
C LYS A 162 -12.34 -32.17 -25.09
N ASN A 163 -11.18 -31.51 -25.05
CA ASN A 163 -9.97 -32.03 -24.41
C ASN A 163 -9.58 -33.43 -24.93
N THR A 164 -9.73 -33.72 -26.22
CA THR A 164 -9.58 -35.10 -26.75
C THR A 164 -8.57 -35.14 -27.90
N ASN A 165 -7.83 -36.25 -28.03
CA ASN A 165 -7.00 -36.54 -29.20
C ASN A 165 -7.75 -37.50 -30.15
N LEU A 166 -7.73 -37.20 -31.45
CA LEU A 166 -8.36 -38.02 -32.48
C LEU A 166 -7.34 -38.26 -33.59
N THR A 167 -7.02 -39.52 -33.87
CA THR A 167 -6.04 -39.87 -34.91
C THR A 167 -6.41 -41.15 -35.67
N PHE A 168 -5.84 -41.31 -36.86
CA PHE A 168 -5.93 -42.55 -37.64
C PHE A 168 -4.68 -43.38 -37.37
N GLN A 169 -4.82 -44.71 -37.27
CA GLN A 169 -3.70 -45.59 -36.97
C GLN A 169 -2.63 -45.60 -38.07
N THR A 170 -3.05 -45.45 -39.33
CA THR A 170 -2.15 -45.30 -40.47
C THR A 170 -2.64 -44.16 -41.36
N PRO A 171 -1.73 -43.49 -42.10
CA PRO A 171 -2.13 -42.49 -43.08
C PRO A 171 -3.02 -43.15 -44.14
N MET A 172 -4.29 -42.76 -44.20
CA MET A 172 -5.22 -43.36 -45.15
C MET A 172 -4.84 -43.00 -46.59
N SER A 173 -4.48 -44.00 -47.39
CA SER A 173 -3.82 -43.81 -48.68
C SER A 173 -4.78 -43.63 -49.88
N THR A 174 -6.10 -43.81 -49.72
CA THR A 174 -7.03 -43.93 -50.86
C THR A 174 -8.38 -43.21 -50.75
N SER A 175 -8.79 -42.70 -49.58
CA SER A 175 -10.15 -42.15 -49.38
C SER A 175 -10.19 -40.61 -49.35
N THR A 176 -11.03 -40.00 -50.21
CA THR A 176 -11.20 -38.54 -50.35
C THR A 176 -12.17 -37.92 -49.35
N SER A 177 -12.65 -38.68 -48.37
CA SER A 177 -13.76 -38.25 -47.50
C SER A 177 -13.51 -38.51 -46.02
N THR A 178 -12.25 -38.53 -45.60
CA THR A 178 -11.87 -38.94 -44.24
C THR A 178 -11.90 -37.74 -43.30
N ARG A 179 -12.45 -37.94 -42.10
CA ARG A 179 -12.70 -36.87 -41.12
C ARG A 179 -12.31 -37.31 -39.73
N GLY A 180 -11.69 -36.42 -38.95
CA GLY A 180 -11.63 -36.64 -37.51
C GLY A 180 -13.03 -36.59 -36.93
N ILE A 181 -13.73 -35.48 -37.14
CA ILE A 181 -15.11 -35.30 -36.71
C ILE A 181 -16.01 -34.93 -37.88
N TYR A 182 -17.18 -35.56 -37.97
CA TYR A 182 -18.18 -35.25 -38.99
C TYR A 182 -19.55 -34.96 -38.36
N ALA A 183 -19.98 -33.70 -38.43
CA ALA A 183 -21.35 -33.32 -38.09
C ALA A 183 -22.18 -33.23 -39.37
N ASN A 184 -23.18 -34.09 -39.50
CA ASN A 184 -23.91 -34.33 -40.74
C ASN A 184 -25.41 -34.16 -40.56
N GLY A 185 -25.93 -32.99 -40.94
CA GLY A 185 -27.35 -32.74 -41.06
C GLY A 185 -27.99 -33.62 -42.14
N GLN A 186 -29.20 -34.07 -41.86
CA GLN A 186 -30.00 -34.94 -42.72
C GLN A 186 -31.36 -34.29 -42.97
N ALA A 187 -32.17 -34.88 -43.87
CA ALA A 187 -33.55 -34.42 -44.06
C ALA A 187 -34.40 -34.47 -42.78
N THR A 188 -34.00 -35.30 -41.81
CA THR A 188 -34.68 -35.50 -40.52
C THR A 188 -34.27 -34.49 -39.44
N GLY A 189 -33.28 -33.62 -39.69
CA GLY A 189 -32.78 -32.65 -38.73
C GLY A 189 -31.29 -32.36 -38.93
N ALA A 190 -30.84 -31.22 -38.39
CA ALA A 190 -29.43 -30.82 -38.44
C ALA A 190 -28.84 -30.75 -37.03
N VAL A 191 -27.51 -30.61 -37.00
CA VAL A 191 -26.77 -30.46 -35.76
C VAL A 191 -26.90 -29.02 -35.28
N ASP A 192 -27.30 -28.84 -34.02
CA ASP A 192 -27.36 -27.54 -33.35
C ASP A 192 -26.54 -27.56 -32.05
N ASN A 193 -26.02 -26.39 -31.67
CA ASN A 193 -25.23 -26.20 -30.45
C ASN A 193 -24.07 -27.23 -30.30
N PHE A 194 -23.24 -27.32 -31.34
CA PHE A 194 -22.15 -28.28 -31.41
C PHE A 194 -20.80 -27.63 -31.15
N THR A 195 -20.11 -28.07 -30.11
CA THR A 195 -18.82 -27.52 -29.69
C THR A 195 -17.70 -28.55 -29.80
N VAL A 196 -16.60 -28.18 -30.47
CA VAL A 196 -15.31 -28.89 -30.41
C VAL A 196 -14.28 -27.95 -29.78
N GLN A 197 -13.74 -28.32 -28.62
CA GLN A 197 -12.87 -27.44 -27.84
C GLN A 197 -11.60 -28.12 -27.35
N ASN A 198 -10.44 -27.49 -27.55
CA ASN A 198 -9.17 -28.00 -27.04
C ASN A 198 -8.91 -29.46 -27.46
N CYS A 199 -9.23 -29.80 -28.71
CA CYS A 199 -8.96 -31.11 -29.29
C CYS A 199 -7.73 -31.07 -30.19
N SER A 200 -7.07 -32.20 -30.34
CA SER A 200 -6.03 -32.43 -31.37
C SER A 200 -6.56 -33.43 -32.37
N ILE A 201 -6.72 -33.02 -33.63
CA ILE A 201 -7.33 -33.85 -34.67
C ILE A 201 -6.35 -34.05 -35.82
N GLY A 202 -5.85 -35.27 -35.93
CA GLY A 202 -4.74 -35.62 -36.80
C GLY A 202 -3.41 -35.02 -36.35
N ASP A 203 -2.38 -35.33 -37.12
CA ASP A 203 -1.03 -34.78 -37.01
C ASP A 203 -0.41 -34.71 -38.42
N ALA A 204 0.86 -34.29 -38.52
CA ALA A 204 1.55 -34.16 -39.81
C ALA A 204 1.78 -35.49 -40.56
N THR A 205 1.70 -36.62 -39.87
CA THR A 205 1.87 -37.97 -40.45
C THR A 205 0.51 -38.60 -40.75
N ASN A 206 -0.39 -38.62 -39.76
CA ASN A 206 -1.70 -39.27 -39.80
C ASN A 206 -2.81 -38.26 -40.09
N THR A 207 -2.61 -37.46 -41.15
CA THR A 207 -3.49 -36.35 -41.51
C THR A 207 -4.77 -36.84 -42.20
N PRO A 208 -5.97 -36.56 -41.66
CA PRO A 208 -7.23 -36.83 -42.36
C PRO A 208 -7.42 -35.89 -43.55
N PHE A 209 -8.41 -36.18 -44.39
CA PHE A 209 -8.73 -35.31 -45.53
C PHE A 209 -9.28 -33.96 -45.05
N TYR A 210 -10.18 -34.03 -44.06
CA TYR A 210 -10.67 -32.91 -43.26
C TYR A 210 -10.45 -33.21 -41.78
N ALA A 211 -10.02 -32.24 -40.97
CA ALA A 211 -9.99 -32.46 -39.52
C ALA A 211 -11.43 -32.51 -39.00
N ILE A 212 -12.21 -31.50 -39.36
CA ILE A 212 -13.62 -31.35 -39.01
C ILE A 212 -14.43 -31.00 -40.26
N GLY A 213 -15.48 -31.79 -40.52
CA GLY A 213 -16.51 -31.47 -41.51
C GLY A 213 -17.84 -31.22 -40.83
N VAL A 214 -18.47 -30.08 -41.11
CA VAL A 214 -19.82 -29.74 -40.64
C VAL A 214 -20.68 -29.45 -41.86
N THR A 215 -21.66 -30.30 -42.11
CA THR A 215 -22.48 -30.22 -43.30
C THR A 215 -23.96 -30.28 -42.94
N GLY A 216 -24.76 -29.30 -43.35
CA GLY A 216 -26.22 -29.37 -43.35
C GLY A 216 -26.75 -30.25 -44.49
N SER A 217 -28.07 -30.21 -44.69
CA SER A 217 -28.75 -30.94 -45.77
C SER A 217 -29.03 -30.02 -46.95
N SER A 218 -28.27 -30.18 -48.04
CA SER A 218 -28.47 -29.42 -49.27
C SER A 218 -29.78 -29.78 -49.99
N SER A 219 -30.20 -31.05 -49.94
CA SER A 219 -31.47 -31.50 -50.52
C SER A 219 -32.70 -30.94 -49.82
N SER A 220 -32.56 -30.51 -48.56
CA SER A 220 -33.66 -30.00 -47.74
C SER A 220 -33.45 -28.55 -47.30
N SER A 221 -32.35 -27.90 -47.71
CA SER A 221 -31.93 -26.56 -47.28
C SER A 221 -31.90 -26.37 -45.75
N ILE A 222 -31.48 -27.40 -45.01
CA ILE A 222 -31.37 -27.37 -43.55
C ILE A 222 -29.91 -27.05 -43.17
N TYR A 223 -29.72 -26.12 -42.24
CA TYR A 223 -28.41 -25.64 -41.80
C TYR A 223 -28.08 -26.18 -40.41
N CYS A 224 -26.81 -26.54 -40.20
CA CYS A 224 -26.31 -26.73 -38.84
C CYS A 224 -26.09 -25.35 -38.20
N THR A 225 -26.45 -25.17 -36.92
CA THR A 225 -26.42 -23.86 -36.24
C THR A 225 -25.61 -23.91 -34.95
N ASN A 226 -25.17 -22.75 -34.47
CA ASN A 226 -24.45 -22.60 -33.20
C ASN A 226 -23.24 -23.55 -33.07
N VAL A 227 -22.42 -23.58 -34.13
CA VAL A 227 -21.24 -24.45 -34.21
C VAL A 227 -20.02 -23.70 -33.70
N ALA A 228 -19.28 -24.29 -32.76
CA ALA A 228 -18.13 -23.69 -32.12
C ALA A 228 -16.88 -24.59 -32.22
N LEU A 229 -15.84 -24.12 -32.91
CA LEU A 229 -14.50 -24.71 -32.90
C LEU A 229 -13.56 -23.80 -32.11
N LYS A 230 -13.14 -24.23 -30.91
CA LYS A 230 -12.35 -23.41 -29.98
C LYS A 230 -11.02 -24.04 -29.61
N ASN A 231 -9.91 -23.34 -29.78
CA ASN A 231 -8.60 -23.74 -29.26
C ASN A 231 -8.14 -25.14 -29.72
N ASN A 232 -8.51 -25.56 -30.94
CA ASN A 232 -8.15 -26.88 -31.46
C ASN A 232 -6.86 -26.84 -32.27
N SER A 233 -6.16 -27.97 -32.33
CA SER A 233 -5.09 -28.22 -33.31
C SER A 233 -5.66 -29.11 -34.41
N LEU A 234 -5.80 -28.55 -35.62
CA LEU A 234 -6.47 -29.20 -36.75
C LEU A 234 -5.48 -29.47 -37.89
N TYR A 235 -5.32 -30.73 -38.24
CA TYR A 235 -4.54 -31.17 -39.40
C TYR A 235 -5.47 -31.73 -40.47
N GLY A 236 -5.37 -31.23 -41.70
CA GLY A 236 -6.15 -31.72 -42.83
C GLY A 236 -5.38 -31.64 -44.15
N ARG A 237 -5.69 -32.54 -45.08
CA ARG A 237 -5.00 -32.57 -46.39
C ARG A 237 -5.45 -31.46 -47.33
N ILE A 238 -6.76 -31.20 -47.39
CA ILE A 238 -7.34 -30.25 -48.35
C ILE A 238 -8.28 -29.24 -47.70
N ARG A 239 -8.99 -29.62 -46.62
CA ARG A 239 -9.89 -28.71 -45.86
C ARG A 239 -9.93 -29.07 -44.38
N PRO A 240 -8.92 -28.72 -43.58
CA PRO A 240 -8.92 -28.98 -42.14
C PRO A 240 -10.24 -28.60 -41.47
N ALA A 241 -10.78 -27.42 -41.77
CA ALA A 241 -12.10 -26.99 -41.34
C ALA A 241 -13.04 -26.77 -42.53
N TYR A 242 -14.05 -27.63 -42.68
CA TYR A 242 -15.01 -27.59 -43.78
C TYR A 242 -16.44 -27.39 -43.30
N PHE A 243 -17.07 -26.29 -43.73
CA PHE A 243 -18.44 -25.94 -43.41
C PHE A 243 -19.28 -25.85 -44.69
N PHE A 244 -20.39 -26.58 -44.72
CA PHE A 244 -21.34 -26.59 -45.84
C PHE A 244 -22.78 -26.52 -45.35
N TYR A 245 -23.58 -25.51 -45.71
CA TYR A 245 -24.90 -25.28 -45.10
C TYR A 245 -24.79 -25.13 -43.57
N VAL A 246 -24.06 -24.10 -43.13
CA VAL A 246 -23.85 -23.80 -41.71
C VAL A 246 -24.22 -22.36 -41.38
N GLY A 247 -24.88 -22.17 -40.24
CA GLY A 247 -25.40 -20.90 -39.77
C GLY A 247 -26.72 -20.53 -40.45
N SER A 248 -27.52 -19.72 -39.77
CA SER A 248 -28.78 -19.16 -40.27
C SER A 248 -29.06 -17.85 -39.54
N THR A 249 -29.96 -17.03 -40.08
CA THR A 249 -30.32 -15.73 -39.50
C THR A 249 -30.64 -15.85 -38.00
N GLY A 250 -29.95 -15.04 -37.18
CA GLY A 250 -30.10 -15.04 -35.72
C GLY A 250 -29.11 -15.93 -34.96
N ASN A 251 -28.39 -16.84 -35.64
CA ASN A 251 -27.41 -17.73 -35.01
C ASN A 251 -25.97 -17.24 -35.22
N THR A 252 -25.09 -17.62 -34.29
CA THR A 252 -23.65 -17.31 -34.36
C THR A 252 -22.83 -18.60 -34.32
N SER A 253 -21.94 -18.78 -35.30
CA SER A 253 -20.93 -19.85 -35.31
C SER A 253 -19.55 -19.26 -35.06
N GLU A 254 -18.70 -20.01 -34.34
CA GLU A 254 -17.40 -19.54 -33.85
C GLU A 254 -16.30 -20.49 -34.31
N ILE A 255 -15.22 -19.93 -34.86
CA ILE A 255 -13.98 -20.61 -35.19
C ILE A 255 -12.89 -19.76 -34.53
N THR A 256 -12.55 -20.07 -33.28
CA THR A 256 -11.74 -19.17 -32.45
C THR A 256 -10.53 -19.86 -31.83
N GLY A 257 -9.35 -19.24 -31.88
CA GLY A 257 -8.16 -19.73 -31.16
C GLY A 257 -7.55 -21.02 -31.73
N ASN A 258 -7.95 -21.47 -32.92
CA ASN A 258 -7.50 -22.74 -33.47
C ASN A 258 -6.15 -22.59 -34.20
N THR A 259 -5.29 -23.59 -34.10
CA THR A 259 -4.14 -23.77 -35.00
C THR A 259 -4.54 -24.72 -36.13
N ILE A 260 -4.46 -24.26 -37.38
CA ILE A 260 -5.01 -24.96 -38.54
C ILE A 260 -3.93 -25.18 -39.59
N SER A 261 -3.52 -26.42 -39.79
CA SER A 261 -2.46 -26.80 -40.72
C SER A 261 -3.01 -27.61 -41.89
N THR A 262 -2.77 -27.12 -43.09
CA THR A 262 -3.11 -27.82 -44.33
C THR A 262 -1.86 -28.50 -44.89
N ILE A 263 -1.83 -29.83 -44.89
CA ILE A 263 -0.65 -30.62 -45.26
C ILE A 263 -0.98 -31.49 -46.48
N GLY A 264 -0.80 -30.92 -47.67
CA GLY A 264 -1.24 -31.42 -48.96
C GLY A 264 -1.38 -32.93 -49.12
N GLY A 265 -2.54 -33.37 -49.62
CA GLY A 265 -2.80 -34.76 -49.95
C GLY A 265 -3.08 -34.99 -51.44
N LEU A 266 -2.51 -36.07 -51.97
CA LEU A 266 -2.75 -36.69 -53.29
C LEU A 266 -4.19 -36.43 -53.77
N ASN A 267 -4.42 -35.47 -54.68
CA ASN A 267 -5.53 -35.38 -55.66
C ASN A 267 -5.72 -33.96 -56.21
N ALA A 268 -5.91 -33.85 -57.53
CA ALA A 268 -6.19 -32.66 -58.35
C ALA A 268 -7.42 -31.80 -57.93
N SER A 269 -7.43 -31.18 -56.74
CA SER A 269 -8.58 -30.39 -56.27
C SER A 269 -8.18 -29.11 -55.53
N THR A 270 -9.11 -28.15 -55.47
CA THR A 270 -8.93 -26.87 -54.78
C THR A 270 -8.78 -27.04 -53.26
N THR A 271 -7.71 -26.43 -52.73
CA THR A 271 -7.30 -26.51 -51.32
C THR A 271 -7.79 -25.31 -50.52
N TYR A 272 -8.22 -25.55 -49.28
CA TYR A 272 -8.70 -24.54 -48.32
C TYR A 272 -8.18 -24.85 -46.92
N SER A 273 -7.81 -23.88 -46.09
CA SER A 273 -7.60 -24.13 -44.65
C SER A 273 -8.93 -24.10 -43.89
N ILE A 274 -9.71 -23.04 -44.12
CA ILE A 274 -11.07 -22.86 -43.62
C ILE A 274 -11.97 -22.58 -44.82
N LEU A 275 -12.95 -23.45 -45.07
CA LEU A 275 -13.94 -23.25 -46.13
C LEU A 275 -15.34 -23.12 -45.56
N MET A 276 -15.99 -21.99 -45.82
CA MET A 276 -17.42 -21.78 -45.66
C MET A 276 -18.10 -21.78 -47.02
N ASN A 277 -18.86 -22.82 -47.30
CA ASN A 277 -19.59 -22.98 -48.54
C ASN A 277 -21.09 -23.00 -48.24
N THR A 278 -21.89 -22.07 -48.76
CA THR A 278 -23.30 -21.91 -48.38
C THR A 278 -23.48 -21.72 -46.87
N TRP A 279 -23.38 -20.49 -46.39
CA TRP A 279 -23.40 -20.17 -44.95
C TRP A 279 -24.34 -19.00 -44.64
N GLY A 280 -24.79 -18.89 -43.38
CA GLY A 280 -25.75 -17.88 -42.95
C GLY A 280 -25.50 -17.36 -41.53
N GLY A 281 -26.29 -16.38 -41.09
CA GLY A 281 -26.14 -15.79 -39.75
C GLY A 281 -24.81 -15.03 -39.56
N THR A 282 -24.26 -15.10 -38.34
CA THR A 282 -22.95 -14.53 -38.01
C THR A 282 -21.90 -15.64 -37.90
N VAL A 283 -20.76 -15.50 -38.56
CA VAL A 283 -19.62 -16.41 -38.39
C VAL A 283 -18.40 -15.62 -37.92
N ASN A 284 -17.90 -15.95 -36.73
CA ASN A 284 -16.72 -15.35 -36.14
C ASN A 284 -15.51 -16.25 -36.38
N ILE A 285 -14.55 -15.79 -37.17
CA ILE A 285 -13.25 -16.44 -37.38
C ILE A 285 -12.20 -15.57 -36.69
N GLN A 286 -11.87 -15.92 -35.44
CA GLN A 286 -11.12 -15.03 -34.56
C GLN A 286 -9.91 -15.69 -33.92
N ASN A 287 -8.80 -14.95 -33.76
CA ASN A 287 -7.63 -15.42 -33.02
C ASN A 287 -7.07 -16.78 -33.52
N ASN A 288 -7.30 -17.16 -34.78
CA ASN A 288 -6.77 -18.42 -35.31
C ASN A 288 -5.37 -18.21 -35.87
N PHE A 289 -4.60 -19.29 -35.86
CA PHE A 289 -3.30 -19.35 -36.48
C PHE A 289 -3.28 -20.38 -37.62
N ILE A 290 -2.91 -19.94 -38.82
CA ILE A 290 -2.74 -20.78 -40.02
C ILE A 290 -1.25 -20.82 -40.40
N PRO A 291 -0.43 -21.67 -39.74
CA PRO A 291 1.03 -21.72 -39.93
C PRO A 291 1.47 -22.36 -41.24
N THR A 292 0.62 -23.19 -41.84
CA THR A 292 1.06 -24.12 -42.88
C THR A 292 -0.04 -24.34 -43.89
N LEU A 293 0.31 -24.13 -45.14
CA LEU A 293 -0.53 -24.42 -46.29
C LEU A 293 0.34 -25.04 -47.39
N THR A 294 0.42 -26.36 -47.39
CA THR A 294 1.16 -27.09 -48.42
C THR A 294 0.23 -27.86 -49.34
N THR A 295 0.61 -27.99 -50.61
CA THR A 295 -0.09 -28.81 -51.59
C THR A 295 0.89 -29.50 -52.53
N ASN A 296 0.54 -30.71 -52.96
CA ASN A 296 1.25 -31.50 -53.96
C ASN A 296 0.40 -31.75 -55.22
N ASN A 297 -0.55 -30.86 -55.52
CA ASN A 297 -1.48 -31.00 -56.64
C ASN A 297 -0.80 -31.08 -58.01
N THR A 298 -1.26 -32.03 -58.83
CA THR A 298 -0.84 -32.16 -60.24
C THR A 298 -1.72 -31.38 -61.22
N ALA A 299 -2.87 -30.85 -60.77
CA ALA A 299 -3.78 -30.04 -61.58
C ALA A 299 -3.70 -28.54 -61.27
N THR A 300 -4.11 -27.73 -62.24
CA THR A 300 -4.26 -26.28 -62.11
C THR A 300 -5.51 -25.95 -61.28
N SER A 301 -5.35 -25.76 -59.97
CA SER A 301 -6.45 -25.48 -59.04
C SER A 301 -6.09 -24.35 -58.08
N GLY A 302 -7.10 -23.74 -57.48
CA GLY A 302 -6.92 -22.67 -56.49
C GLY A 302 -6.44 -23.20 -55.14
N ILE A 303 -5.75 -22.33 -54.41
CA ILE A 303 -5.20 -22.61 -53.08
C ILE A 303 -5.59 -21.45 -52.18
N TYR A 304 -6.33 -21.74 -51.11
CA TYR A 304 -6.91 -20.70 -50.27
C TYR A 304 -6.70 -20.93 -48.77
N GLY A 305 -6.46 -19.87 -48.01
CA GLY A 305 -6.44 -19.93 -46.56
C GLY A 305 -7.87 -19.97 -45.99
N ILE A 306 -8.45 -18.79 -45.80
CA ILE A 306 -9.83 -18.60 -45.35
C ILE A 306 -10.70 -18.28 -46.57
N SER A 307 -11.84 -18.97 -46.72
CA SER A 307 -12.74 -18.73 -47.84
C SER A 307 -14.21 -18.74 -47.47
N GLY A 308 -14.94 -17.76 -47.97
CA GLY A 308 -16.40 -17.74 -47.95
C GLY A 308 -16.92 -17.67 -49.38
N LEU A 309 -17.60 -18.72 -49.84
CA LEU A 309 -18.07 -18.82 -51.23
C LEU A 309 -19.45 -18.19 -51.42
N THR A 310 -20.48 -18.81 -50.85
CA THR A 310 -21.88 -18.38 -51.00
C THR A 310 -22.46 -18.08 -49.63
N ALA A 311 -22.82 -16.83 -49.38
CA ALA A 311 -23.52 -16.44 -48.15
C ALA A 311 -25.04 -16.28 -48.37
N GLN A 312 -25.83 -16.46 -47.33
CA GLN A 312 -27.21 -16.01 -47.28
C GLN A 312 -27.26 -14.48 -47.24
N THR A 313 -28.28 -13.87 -47.83
CA THR A 313 -28.49 -12.42 -47.78
C THR A 313 -28.52 -11.93 -46.33
N GLY A 314 -27.67 -10.96 -46.01
CA GLY A 314 -27.55 -10.38 -44.67
C GLY A 314 -26.64 -11.15 -43.71
N ALA A 315 -25.99 -12.22 -44.16
CA ALA A 315 -25.01 -12.94 -43.36
C ALA A 315 -23.73 -12.11 -43.16
N THR A 316 -23.10 -12.25 -41.99
CA THR A 316 -21.90 -11.50 -41.59
C THR A 316 -20.79 -12.46 -41.19
N CYS A 317 -19.60 -12.29 -41.76
CA CYS A 317 -18.39 -12.99 -41.35
C CYS A 317 -17.39 -11.99 -40.75
N ASN A 318 -17.05 -12.18 -39.48
CA ASN A 318 -16.05 -11.39 -38.78
C ASN A 318 -14.74 -12.17 -38.76
N ILE A 319 -13.76 -11.73 -39.56
CA ILE A 319 -12.41 -12.29 -39.63
C ILE A 319 -11.50 -11.35 -38.85
N ILE A 320 -11.16 -11.69 -37.61
CA ILE A 320 -10.53 -10.76 -36.66
C ILE A 320 -9.30 -11.39 -35.99
N ASN A 321 -8.21 -10.65 -35.82
CA ASN A 321 -7.04 -11.09 -35.04
C ASN A 321 -6.44 -12.44 -35.49
N ASN A 322 -6.52 -12.81 -36.76
CA ASN A 322 -5.92 -14.06 -37.22
C ASN A 322 -4.47 -13.83 -37.66
N PHE A 323 -3.60 -14.78 -37.30
CA PHE A 323 -2.29 -14.94 -37.92
C PHE A 323 -2.38 -15.87 -39.11
N ILE A 324 -2.03 -15.37 -40.29
CA ILE A 324 -2.14 -16.11 -41.55
C ILE A 324 -0.82 -15.99 -42.30
N GLY A 325 -0.01 -17.03 -42.24
CA GLY A 325 1.33 -17.01 -42.83
C GLY A 325 2.21 -18.07 -42.19
N GLY A 326 3.33 -18.36 -42.85
CA GLY A 326 4.20 -19.47 -42.49
C GLY A 326 4.66 -20.23 -43.71
N ASP A 327 4.63 -21.56 -43.63
CA ASP A 327 5.11 -22.44 -44.68
C ASP A 327 4.04 -22.64 -45.76
N LEU A 328 4.19 -21.92 -46.87
CA LEU A 328 3.37 -22.07 -48.08
C LEU A 328 4.21 -22.79 -49.13
N GLN A 329 3.85 -24.04 -49.44
CA GLN A 329 4.59 -24.84 -50.42
C GLN A 329 3.67 -25.44 -51.49
N VAL A 330 4.09 -25.29 -52.74
CA VAL A 330 3.49 -25.96 -53.90
C VAL A 330 4.53 -26.94 -54.43
N THR A 331 4.40 -28.22 -54.07
CA THR A 331 5.35 -29.29 -54.41
C THR A 331 4.91 -30.16 -55.58
N GLY A 332 3.67 -29.96 -56.05
CA GLY A 332 3.12 -30.68 -57.20
C GLY A 332 3.52 -30.08 -58.55
N THR A 333 3.22 -30.79 -59.64
CA THR A 333 3.55 -30.36 -61.01
C THR A 333 2.53 -29.40 -61.63
N GLY A 334 1.35 -29.24 -61.02
CA GLY A 334 0.31 -28.33 -61.51
C GLY A 334 0.58 -26.88 -61.08
N VAL A 335 0.51 -25.93 -62.01
CA VAL A 335 0.62 -24.49 -61.70
C VAL A 335 -0.72 -23.98 -61.14
N PRO A 336 -0.78 -23.49 -59.89
CA PRO A 336 -2.02 -22.99 -59.31
C PRO A 336 -2.58 -21.79 -60.08
N THR A 337 -3.90 -21.73 -60.21
CA THR A 337 -4.58 -20.60 -60.88
C THR A 337 -4.62 -19.36 -59.97
N VAL A 338 -4.91 -19.57 -58.69
CA VAL A 338 -4.92 -18.52 -57.68
C VAL A 338 -4.34 -19.11 -56.41
N ILE A 339 -3.48 -18.34 -55.75
CA ILE A 339 -3.08 -18.59 -54.37
C ILE A 339 -3.48 -17.36 -53.57
N SER A 340 -4.42 -17.52 -52.64
CA SER A 340 -4.86 -16.42 -51.79
C SER A 340 -5.07 -16.81 -50.33
N TRP A 341 -4.55 -16.03 -49.39
CA TRP A 341 -4.78 -16.27 -47.98
C TRP A 341 -6.23 -16.01 -47.56
N MET A 342 -6.91 -15.06 -48.21
CA MET A 342 -8.34 -14.85 -48.06
C MET A 342 -9.03 -14.79 -49.42
N TYR A 343 -10.11 -15.55 -49.57
CA TYR A 343 -10.91 -15.59 -50.79
C TYR A 343 -12.39 -15.32 -50.46
N LEU A 344 -12.82 -14.08 -50.72
CA LEU A 344 -14.10 -13.54 -50.28
C LEU A 344 -15.05 -13.38 -51.48
N GLN A 345 -16.21 -14.04 -51.41
CA GLN A 345 -17.21 -14.06 -52.49
C GLN A 345 -18.65 -13.79 -51.98
N ASP A 346 -19.62 -13.96 -52.89
CA ASP A 346 -21.01 -13.48 -52.93
C ASP A 346 -21.79 -13.31 -51.60
N ASN A 347 -22.64 -12.26 -51.61
CA ASN A 347 -23.80 -11.99 -50.74
C ASN A 347 -23.56 -11.81 -49.22
N GLY A 348 -22.31 -11.92 -48.74
CA GLY A 348 -21.95 -11.72 -47.34
C GLY A 348 -21.37 -10.34 -47.03
N THR A 349 -21.50 -9.91 -45.78
CA THR A 349 -20.68 -8.83 -45.21
C THR A 349 -19.45 -9.43 -44.54
N TYR A 350 -18.25 -9.01 -44.94
CA TYR A 350 -16.99 -9.47 -44.40
C TYR A 350 -16.30 -8.34 -43.66
N ASN A 351 -16.18 -8.47 -42.34
CA ASN A 351 -15.43 -7.56 -41.49
C ASN A 351 -14.05 -8.15 -41.24
N VAL A 352 -13.03 -7.64 -41.92
CA VAL A 352 -11.65 -8.09 -41.86
C VAL A 352 -10.85 -7.08 -41.04
N TYR A 353 -10.70 -7.33 -39.74
CA TYR A 353 -10.08 -6.38 -38.81
C TYR A 353 -8.88 -6.96 -38.09
N HIS A 354 -7.80 -6.18 -37.97
CA HIS A 354 -6.67 -6.59 -37.14
C HIS A 354 -6.11 -7.97 -37.50
N ASN A 355 -6.08 -8.39 -38.77
CA ASN A 355 -5.41 -9.63 -39.15
C ASN A 355 -3.98 -9.33 -39.56
N THR A 356 -3.07 -10.27 -39.30
CA THR A 356 -1.70 -10.24 -39.83
C THR A 356 -1.59 -11.31 -40.89
N ILE A 357 -1.41 -10.89 -42.15
CA ILE A 357 -1.19 -11.76 -43.29
C ILE A 357 0.26 -11.60 -43.75
N ASN A 358 1.03 -12.68 -43.67
CA ASN A 358 2.41 -12.73 -44.17
C ASN A 358 2.51 -13.75 -45.32
N TYR A 359 2.43 -13.27 -46.55
CA TYR A 359 2.52 -14.09 -47.74
C TYR A 359 4.00 -14.30 -48.11
N PRO A 360 4.55 -15.52 -48.03
CA PRO A 360 5.97 -15.78 -48.29
C PRO A 360 6.31 -15.72 -49.79
N SER A 361 7.59 -15.52 -50.11
CA SER A 361 8.08 -15.56 -51.50
C SER A 361 7.95 -16.97 -52.09
N ILE A 362 7.03 -17.18 -53.04
CA ILE A 362 6.83 -18.49 -53.68
C ILE A 362 6.78 -18.42 -55.22
N ALA A 363 7.17 -19.52 -55.88
CA ALA A 363 7.22 -19.63 -57.34
C ALA A 363 5.83 -19.83 -58.01
N ALA A 364 5.80 -19.62 -59.33
CA ALA A 364 4.72 -19.76 -60.34
C ALA A 364 3.26 -20.01 -59.86
N ALA A 365 2.42 -18.97 -59.93
CA ALA A 365 0.96 -19.05 -59.99
C ALA A 365 0.44 -17.94 -60.93
N THR A 366 -0.75 -18.11 -61.52
CA THR A 366 -1.32 -17.06 -62.38
C THR A 366 -1.81 -15.84 -61.59
N GLU A 367 -2.11 -15.99 -60.29
CA GLU A 367 -2.42 -14.92 -59.35
C GLU A 367 -1.89 -15.28 -57.94
N ARG A 368 -1.28 -14.30 -57.25
CA ARG A 368 -0.83 -14.41 -55.85
C ARG A 368 -1.35 -13.21 -55.06
N SER A 369 -2.41 -13.40 -54.29
CA SER A 369 -3.06 -12.31 -53.55
C SER A 369 -3.06 -12.59 -52.05
N CYS A 370 -2.98 -11.58 -51.21
CA CYS A 370 -3.25 -11.79 -49.77
C CYS A 370 -4.76 -11.85 -49.53
N ILE A 371 -5.51 -10.94 -50.14
CA ILE A 371 -6.98 -10.91 -50.11
C ILE A 371 -7.52 -10.80 -51.54
N HIS A 372 -8.40 -11.73 -51.91
CA HIS A 372 -9.10 -11.75 -53.19
C HIS A 372 -10.59 -11.51 -52.97
N ILE A 373 -11.18 -10.59 -53.74
CA ILE A 373 -12.57 -10.13 -53.62
C ILE A 373 -13.24 -10.18 -55.00
N SER A 374 -14.23 -11.05 -55.18
CA SER A 374 -14.84 -11.28 -56.51
C SER A 374 -16.36 -11.46 -56.57
N GLY A 375 -17.07 -11.31 -55.45
CA GLY A 375 -18.54 -11.42 -55.39
C GLY A 375 -19.29 -10.20 -55.95
N ALA A 376 -20.48 -10.41 -56.52
CA ALA A 376 -21.26 -9.31 -57.12
C ALA A 376 -21.95 -8.42 -56.08
N SER A 377 -22.41 -9.01 -54.98
CA SER A 377 -23.16 -8.35 -53.90
C SER A 377 -22.42 -8.39 -52.55
N ILE A 378 -21.10 -8.59 -52.58
CA ILE A 378 -20.27 -8.63 -51.37
C ILE A 378 -20.13 -7.24 -50.75
N VAL A 379 -20.05 -7.18 -49.42
CA VAL A 379 -19.60 -5.99 -48.68
C VAL A 379 -18.32 -6.37 -47.94
N ALA A 380 -17.18 -5.82 -48.35
CA ALA A 380 -15.88 -6.06 -47.71
C ALA A 380 -15.44 -4.82 -46.92
N ASN A 381 -15.29 -4.96 -45.61
CA ASN A 381 -14.79 -3.94 -44.70
C ASN A 381 -13.40 -4.37 -44.21
N ILE A 382 -12.35 -3.68 -44.62
CA ILE A 382 -10.95 -4.07 -44.37
C ILE A 382 -10.25 -2.95 -43.59
N LYS A 383 -10.01 -3.14 -42.28
CA LYS A 383 -9.40 -2.11 -41.43
C LYS A 383 -8.36 -2.64 -40.46
N ASN A 384 -7.34 -1.83 -40.17
CA ASN A 384 -6.29 -2.15 -39.21
C ASN A 384 -5.59 -3.49 -39.48
N ASN A 385 -5.43 -3.94 -40.74
CA ASN A 385 -4.72 -5.18 -41.03
C ASN A 385 -3.26 -4.90 -41.38
N ILE A 386 -2.37 -5.84 -41.07
CA ILE A 386 -1.03 -5.92 -41.67
C ILE A 386 -1.10 -6.94 -42.81
N ILE A 387 -0.82 -6.50 -44.05
CA ILE A 387 -0.95 -7.30 -45.26
C ILE A 387 0.36 -7.21 -46.05
N VAL A 388 1.18 -8.24 -45.91
CA VAL A 388 2.52 -8.33 -46.48
C VAL A 388 2.53 -9.37 -47.60
N ASN A 389 2.96 -8.98 -48.79
CA ASN A 389 3.25 -9.89 -49.89
C ASN A 389 4.73 -9.89 -50.26
N ASN A 390 5.45 -10.93 -49.86
CA ASN A 390 6.89 -11.06 -50.09
C ASN A 390 7.26 -11.67 -51.46
N THR A 391 6.33 -11.75 -52.42
CA THR A 391 6.64 -12.25 -53.77
C THR A 391 6.88 -11.10 -54.75
N ASP A 392 8.09 -11.00 -55.31
CA ASP A 392 8.38 -10.07 -56.41
C ASP A 392 7.92 -10.64 -57.76
N ALA A 393 6.64 -10.44 -58.10
CA ALA A 393 6.08 -10.83 -59.40
C ALA A 393 4.97 -9.88 -59.87
N ALA A 394 4.83 -9.71 -61.18
CA ALA A 394 3.76 -8.90 -61.80
C ALA A 394 2.33 -9.34 -61.47
N THR A 395 2.15 -10.55 -60.94
CA THR A 395 0.85 -11.10 -60.50
C THR A 395 0.73 -11.22 -58.99
N ALA A 396 1.58 -10.52 -58.22
CA ALA A 396 1.54 -10.46 -56.76
C ALA A 396 0.80 -9.20 -56.28
N TYR A 397 -0.16 -9.39 -55.35
CA TYR A 397 -1.06 -8.35 -54.86
C TYR A 397 -1.27 -8.43 -53.34
N CYS A 398 -1.40 -7.29 -52.65
CA CYS A 398 -1.99 -7.28 -51.30
C CYS A 398 -3.50 -7.50 -51.43
N ILE A 399 -4.18 -6.68 -52.25
CA ILE A 399 -5.62 -6.77 -52.50
C ILE A 399 -5.89 -6.96 -53.99
N TRP A 400 -6.55 -8.06 -54.33
CA TRP A 400 -7.11 -8.29 -55.66
C TRP A 400 -8.63 -8.10 -55.59
N TRP A 401 -9.15 -7.08 -56.27
CA TRP A 401 -10.57 -6.76 -56.28
C TRP A 401 -11.10 -6.76 -57.71
N LYS A 402 -12.08 -7.62 -58.00
CA LYS A 402 -12.79 -7.66 -59.30
C LYS A 402 -13.55 -6.37 -59.63
N LYS A 403 -13.62 -5.41 -58.68
CA LYS A 403 -14.42 -4.20 -58.75
C LYS A 403 -15.92 -4.48 -58.88
N THR A 404 -16.36 -5.47 -58.11
CA THR A 404 -17.77 -5.84 -57.93
C THR A 404 -18.10 -5.78 -56.42
N GLY A 405 -19.36 -5.50 -56.08
CA GLY A 405 -19.78 -5.24 -54.70
C GLY A 405 -19.23 -3.93 -54.12
N THR A 406 -19.19 -3.85 -52.79
CA THR A 406 -18.74 -2.69 -52.01
C THR A 406 -17.44 -3.01 -51.27
N LEU A 407 -16.46 -2.13 -51.39
CA LEU A 407 -15.21 -2.16 -50.62
C LEU A 407 -15.13 -0.90 -49.74
N THR A 408 -14.95 -1.08 -48.44
CA THR A 408 -14.55 -0.04 -47.49
C THR A 408 -13.23 -0.44 -46.86
N SER A 409 -12.14 0.25 -47.20
CA SER A 409 -10.79 -0.10 -46.75
C SER A 409 -10.07 1.12 -46.18
N ASP A 410 -9.52 1.04 -44.97
CA ASP A 410 -8.67 2.11 -44.41
C ASP A 410 -7.80 1.65 -43.23
N TYR A 411 -6.76 2.40 -42.89
CA TYR A 411 -5.82 2.11 -41.80
C TYR A 411 -5.16 0.73 -41.91
N ASN A 412 -4.85 0.25 -43.11
CA ASN A 412 -4.12 -0.99 -43.33
C ASN A 412 -2.63 -0.72 -43.57
N ASP A 413 -1.78 -1.72 -43.39
CA ASP A 413 -0.44 -1.74 -43.96
C ASP A 413 -0.45 -2.67 -45.18
N LEU A 414 -0.31 -2.09 -46.37
CA LEU A 414 -0.38 -2.77 -47.66
C LEU A 414 1.01 -2.80 -48.29
N TYR A 415 1.81 -3.78 -47.90
CA TYR A 415 3.21 -3.88 -48.31
C TYR A 415 3.46 -5.02 -49.29
N VAL A 416 4.20 -4.71 -50.36
CA VAL A 416 4.71 -5.68 -51.33
C VAL A 416 6.23 -5.59 -51.42
N SER A 417 6.90 -6.73 -51.57
CA SER A 417 8.34 -6.78 -51.76
C SER A 417 8.73 -6.81 -53.24
N GLY A 418 9.70 -5.98 -53.62
CA GLY A 418 10.28 -6.01 -54.96
C GLY A 418 9.59 -5.09 -55.96
N ALA A 419 10.26 -4.87 -57.10
CA ALA A 419 9.89 -3.81 -58.04
C ALA A 419 8.77 -4.20 -59.01
N THR A 420 8.46 -5.49 -59.13
CA THR A 420 7.45 -6.01 -60.05
C THR A 420 6.12 -6.34 -59.38
N ALA A 421 6.10 -6.45 -58.04
CA ALA A 421 4.90 -6.64 -57.25
C ALA A 421 4.01 -5.39 -57.22
N ASN A 422 2.73 -5.57 -56.91
CA ASN A 422 1.73 -4.51 -57.01
C ASN A 422 0.89 -4.45 -55.75
N VAL A 423 0.63 -3.25 -55.21
CA VAL A 423 -0.23 -3.11 -54.01
C VAL A 423 -1.63 -3.67 -54.25
N GLY A 424 -2.17 -3.51 -55.46
CA GLY A 424 -3.44 -4.16 -55.77
C GLY A 424 -3.76 -4.36 -57.25
N TYR A 425 -4.89 -5.01 -57.46
CA TYR A 425 -5.51 -5.17 -58.77
C TYR A 425 -6.97 -4.77 -58.66
N MET A 426 -7.46 -3.92 -59.55
CA MET A 426 -8.83 -3.42 -59.54
C MET A 426 -9.49 -3.58 -60.90
N GLY A 427 -10.48 -4.48 -60.98
CA GLY A 427 -11.27 -4.75 -62.18
C GLY A 427 -10.43 -5.37 -63.30
N THR A 428 -9.79 -4.52 -64.10
CA THR A 428 -8.88 -4.90 -65.20
C THR A 428 -7.51 -4.25 -65.11
N SER A 429 -7.26 -3.45 -64.06
CA SER A 429 -6.07 -2.63 -63.92
C SER A 429 -5.17 -3.14 -62.79
N VAL A 430 -3.87 -3.26 -63.10
CA VAL A 430 -2.82 -3.50 -62.11
C VAL A 430 -2.42 -2.16 -61.47
N ILE A 431 -2.33 -2.11 -60.15
CA ILE A 431 -2.06 -0.89 -59.38
C ILE A 431 -0.74 -1.07 -58.60
N PRO A 432 0.38 -0.47 -59.06
CA PRO A 432 1.69 -0.79 -58.52
C PRO A 432 1.93 -0.29 -57.11
N THR A 433 1.51 0.93 -56.78
CA THR A 433 1.84 1.60 -55.50
C THR A 433 0.61 1.90 -54.67
N LEU A 434 0.81 2.11 -53.37
CA LEU A 434 -0.25 2.52 -52.45
C LEU A 434 -0.84 3.87 -52.84
N ALA A 435 -0.03 4.83 -53.30
CA ALA A 435 -0.54 6.12 -53.77
C ALA A 435 -1.52 5.94 -54.94
N ALA A 436 -1.16 5.12 -55.94
CA ALA A 436 -2.05 4.82 -57.06
C ALA A 436 -3.30 4.04 -56.62
N TRP A 437 -3.21 3.21 -55.58
CA TRP A 437 -4.35 2.51 -54.99
C TRP A 437 -5.34 3.48 -54.35
N LYS A 438 -4.86 4.43 -53.55
CA LYS A 438 -5.68 5.49 -52.94
C LYS A 438 -6.42 6.30 -54.01
N ASP A 439 -5.70 6.72 -55.06
CA ASP A 439 -6.29 7.51 -56.14
C ASP A 439 -7.33 6.73 -56.95
N SER A 440 -7.06 5.45 -57.21
CA SER A 440 -7.92 4.60 -58.06
C SER A 440 -9.19 4.11 -57.36
N THR A 441 -9.11 3.89 -56.04
CA THR A 441 -10.20 3.31 -55.24
C THR A 441 -10.94 4.33 -54.38
N LEU A 442 -10.32 5.48 -54.08
CA LEU A 442 -10.75 6.42 -53.04
C LEU A 442 -10.86 5.79 -51.64
N GLN A 443 -10.10 4.72 -51.40
CA GLN A 443 -9.99 4.01 -50.13
C GLN A 443 -8.56 4.18 -49.57
N ASP A 444 -8.32 3.65 -48.37
CA ASP A 444 -6.99 3.52 -47.77
C ASP A 444 -6.26 4.85 -47.54
N GLY A 445 -7.02 5.92 -47.27
CA GLY A 445 -6.49 7.27 -47.04
C GLY A 445 -5.41 7.32 -45.96
N ASN A 446 -5.60 6.61 -44.85
CA ASN A 446 -4.71 6.51 -43.70
C ASN A 446 -3.84 5.25 -43.68
N SER A 447 -3.95 4.42 -44.72
CA SER A 447 -3.12 3.22 -44.87
C SER A 447 -1.68 3.58 -45.22
N VAL A 448 -0.77 2.68 -44.87
CA VAL A 448 0.68 2.77 -45.11
C VAL A 448 1.15 1.59 -45.96
N SER A 449 2.38 1.66 -46.47
CA SER A 449 3.03 0.55 -47.18
C SER A 449 4.44 0.45 -46.64
N LYS A 450 4.65 -0.43 -45.67
CA LYS A 450 5.89 -0.53 -44.91
C LYS A 450 6.27 -1.98 -44.67
N ALA A 451 7.58 -2.26 -44.71
CA ALA A 451 8.06 -3.57 -44.32
C ALA A 451 7.88 -3.74 -42.80
N VAL A 452 7.43 -4.92 -42.38
CA VAL A 452 7.29 -5.28 -40.96
C VAL A 452 8.18 -6.47 -40.60
N THR A 453 8.60 -6.53 -39.34
CA THR A 453 9.46 -7.59 -38.81
C THR A 453 8.68 -8.46 -37.83
N PHE A 454 8.71 -9.77 -38.06
CA PHE A 454 8.06 -10.78 -37.23
C PHE A 454 9.11 -11.64 -36.52
N THR A 455 8.71 -12.31 -35.42
CA THR A 455 9.55 -13.29 -34.71
C THR A 455 10.10 -14.36 -35.65
N SER A 456 9.27 -14.92 -36.53
CA SER A 456 9.70 -15.82 -37.61
C SER A 456 8.66 -15.90 -38.73
N ALA A 457 8.92 -16.67 -39.79
CA ALA A 457 7.91 -16.89 -40.84
C ALA A 457 6.65 -17.60 -40.30
N THR A 458 6.82 -18.51 -39.34
CA THR A 458 5.75 -19.29 -38.69
C THR A 458 5.37 -18.73 -37.32
N ASP A 459 5.74 -17.49 -37.03
CA ASP A 459 5.39 -16.80 -35.79
C ASP A 459 5.29 -15.31 -36.10
N LEU A 460 4.05 -14.86 -36.29
CA LEU A 460 3.75 -13.53 -36.82
C LEU A 460 3.59 -12.45 -35.73
N HIS A 461 4.04 -12.73 -34.49
CA HIS A 461 4.18 -11.67 -33.50
C HIS A 461 5.19 -10.63 -33.99
N LEU A 462 4.87 -9.36 -33.79
CA LEU A 462 5.71 -8.23 -34.15
C LEU A 462 6.93 -8.20 -33.24
N VAL A 463 8.08 -7.87 -33.82
CA VAL A 463 9.33 -7.60 -33.08
C VAL A 463 9.93 -6.28 -33.52
N ASP A 464 10.86 -5.73 -32.73
CA ASP A 464 11.57 -4.50 -33.12
C ASP A 464 12.24 -4.67 -34.50
N PRO A 465 12.22 -3.63 -35.36
CA PRO A 465 11.76 -2.27 -35.10
C PRO A 465 10.26 -2.02 -35.37
N SER A 466 9.47 -3.05 -35.68
CA SER A 466 8.03 -2.89 -35.96
C SER A 466 7.19 -2.75 -34.69
N LEU A 467 7.68 -3.28 -33.57
CA LEU A 467 7.19 -2.87 -32.26
C LEU A 467 7.54 -1.39 -32.02
N SER A 468 6.60 -0.62 -31.47
CA SER A 468 6.73 0.83 -31.28
C SER A 468 6.69 1.69 -32.55
N ASP A 469 6.40 1.10 -33.71
CA ASP A 469 6.30 1.85 -34.97
C ASP A 469 4.98 2.62 -35.06
N VAL A 470 5.06 3.95 -34.96
CA VAL A 470 3.88 4.83 -35.01
C VAL A 470 3.11 4.74 -36.33
N ASP A 471 3.77 4.34 -37.42
CA ASP A 471 3.10 4.14 -38.71
C ASP A 471 2.17 2.92 -38.71
N LEU A 472 2.36 1.99 -37.75
CA LEU A 472 1.48 0.85 -37.54
C LEU A 472 0.32 1.17 -36.59
N ALA A 473 0.12 2.42 -36.15
CA ALA A 473 -1.07 2.80 -35.39
C ALA A 473 -2.34 2.79 -36.27
N GLY A 474 -3.38 2.12 -35.82
CA GLY A 474 -4.72 2.05 -36.42
C GLY A 474 -5.76 2.87 -35.64
N ILE A 475 -7.03 2.50 -35.77
CA ILE A 475 -8.16 3.14 -35.05
C ILE A 475 -9.04 2.12 -34.31
N PRO A 476 -9.74 2.48 -33.22
CA PRO A 476 -10.67 1.55 -32.57
C PRO A 476 -11.81 1.11 -33.52
N VAL A 477 -11.98 -0.20 -33.69
CA VAL A 477 -13.04 -0.80 -34.55
C VAL A 477 -13.93 -1.79 -33.79
N GLY A 478 -14.00 -1.68 -32.45
CA GLY A 478 -14.79 -2.56 -31.59
C GLY A 478 -14.12 -3.89 -31.24
N VAL A 479 -12.82 -4.02 -31.51
CA VAL A 479 -11.98 -5.17 -31.11
C VAL A 479 -11.11 -4.74 -29.94
N THR A 480 -11.31 -5.34 -28.77
CA THR A 480 -10.70 -4.86 -27.51
C THR A 480 -9.45 -5.62 -27.09
N THR A 481 -9.23 -6.83 -27.62
CA THR A 481 -8.02 -7.62 -27.36
C THR A 481 -7.33 -8.02 -28.66
N ASP A 482 -6.05 -8.35 -28.59
CA ASP A 482 -5.27 -8.92 -29.69
C ASP A 482 -5.37 -10.46 -29.70
N ILE A 483 -4.54 -11.13 -30.50
CA ILE A 483 -4.55 -12.60 -30.67
C ILE A 483 -4.17 -13.37 -29.39
N ASP A 484 -3.30 -12.81 -28.56
CA ASP A 484 -2.84 -13.39 -27.30
C ASP A 484 -3.80 -13.09 -26.13
N GLY A 485 -4.75 -12.19 -26.35
CA GLY A 485 -5.70 -11.73 -25.35
C GLY A 485 -5.25 -10.48 -24.59
N ASN A 486 -4.16 -9.82 -25.02
CA ASN A 486 -3.75 -8.53 -24.47
C ASN A 486 -4.74 -7.44 -24.91
N LEU A 487 -5.00 -6.46 -24.06
CA LEU A 487 -5.87 -5.33 -24.42
C LEU A 487 -5.19 -4.44 -25.47
N ARG A 488 -5.91 -4.16 -26.56
CA ARG A 488 -5.47 -3.19 -27.58
C ARG A 488 -5.51 -1.76 -27.04
N ASP A 489 -4.69 -0.89 -27.59
CA ASP A 489 -4.74 0.53 -27.23
C ASP A 489 -6.12 1.12 -27.55
N PRO A 490 -6.80 1.77 -26.58
CA PRO A 490 -8.16 2.26 -26.80
C PRO A 490 -8.23 3.47 -27.73
N LEU A 491 -7.10 4.12 -28.06
CA LEU A 491 -7.03 5.28 -28.93
C LEU A 491 -6.31 4.97 -30.25
N ALA A 492 -5.24 4.18 -30.19
CA ALA A 492 -4.35 3.92 -31.32
C ALA A 492 -3.93 2.44 -31.39
N PRO A 493 -4.89 1.51 -31.59
CA PRO A 493 -4.57 0.08 -31.60
C PRO A 493 -3.66 -0.26 -32.78
N TYR A 494 -2.76 -1.22 -32.65
CA TYR A 494 -1.89 -1.60 -33.77
C TYR A 494 -2.69 -2.16 -34.95
N LYS A 495 -2.24 -1.84 -36.16
CA LYS A 495 -2.54 -2.59 -37.37
C LYS A 495 -2.03 -4.03 -37.15
N GLY A 496 -2.80 -5.03 -37.53
CA GLY A 496 -2.45 -6.44 -37.38
C GLY A 496 -3.04 -7.09 -36.12
N ALA A 497 -2.82 -8.41 -36.03
CA ALA A 497 -3.38 -9.29 -35.00
C ALA A 497 -2.65 -9.25 -33.67
N ASP A 498 -1.46 -8.64 -33.65
CA ASP A 498 -0.61 -8.49 -32.48
C ASP A 498 -0.50 -7.01 -32.11
N GLU A 499 -0.63 -6.70 -30.83
CA GLU A 499 -0.32 -5.37 -30.30
C GLU A 499 1.16 -5.26 -29.86
N GLY A 500 1.89 -6.37 -30.00
CA GLY A 500 3.10 -6.66 -29.28
C GLY A 500 2.81 -7.01 -27.83
N LEU A 501 3.75 -7.66 -27.16
CA LEU A 501 3.89 -7.46 -25.72
C LEU A 501 4.09 -5.96 -25.54
N ARG A 502 3.04 -5.21 -25.14
CA ARG A 502 3.15 -3.78 -24.83
C ARG A 502 4.45 -3.61 -24.08
N GLY A 503 5.42 -2.89 -24.66
CA GLY A 503 6.58 -2.44 -23.90
C GLY A 503 6.00 -1.86 -22.62
N GLY A 504 6.34 -2.45 -21.48
CA GLY A 504 5.53 -2.32 -20.25
C GLY A 504 5.16 -0.86 -19.95
N LEU A 505 4.10 -0.65 -19.18
CA LEU A 505 3.64 0.69 -18.83
C LEU A 505 4.78 1.60 -18.40
N LYS A 506 4.74 2.81 -18.95
CA LYS A 506 5.65 3.91 -18.67
C LYS A 506 4.92 5.23 -18.82
N GLY A 507 5.31 6.24 -18.06
CA GLY A 507 4.78 7.59 -18.19
C GLY A 507 3.43 7.81 -17.49
N ASP A 508 2.65 8.75 -18.02
CA ASP A 508 1.53 9.34 -17.29
C ASP A 508 0.16 8.80 -17.75
N ILE A 509 -0.66 8.40 -16.78
CA ILE A 509 -2.06 7.98 -16.93
C ILE A 509 -2.93 9.02 -16.25
N TYR A 510 -4.02 9.43 -16.88
CA TYR A 510 -4.95 10.42 -16.34
C TYR A 510 -6.31 9.77 -16.05
N VAL A 511 -6.88 10.10 -14.89
CA VAL A 511 -8.19 9.65 -14.44
C VAL A 511 -9.05 10.86 -14.05
N GLY A 512 -10.31 10.89 -14.49
CA GLY A 512 -11.28 11.93 -14.11
C GLY A 512 -12.35 12.16 -15.17
N ASN A 513 -13.14 13.21 -14.97
CA ASN A 513 -14.25 13.54 -15.85
C ASN A 513 -13.80 13.92 -17.28
N PRO A 514 -14.64 13.74 -18.31
CA PRO A 514 -14.32 14.20 -19.66
C PRO A 514 -13.91 15.69 -19.69
N GLY A 515 -12.85 15.99 -20.44
CA GLY A 515 -12.30 17.34 -20.59
C GLY A 515 -11.38 17.84 -19.47
N THR A 516 -11.08 17.03 -18.44
CA THR A 516 -10.20 17.46 -17.33
C THR A 516 -8.74 17.05 -17.48
N GLY A 517 -8.40 16.34 -18.56
CA GLY A 517 -7.03 15.92 -18.87
C GLY A 517 -6.13 17.08 -19.32
N PRO A 518 -4.81 16.84 -19.51
CA PRO A 518 -3.87 17.85 -19.97
C PRO A 518 -4.33 18.53 -21.26
N GLY A 519 -4.30 19.86 -21.30
CA GLY A 519 -4.77 20.61 -22.48
C GLY A 519 -6.28 20.52 -22.73
N ALA A 520 -7.08 20.25 -21.69
CA ALA A 520 -8.53 20.01 -21.77
C ALA A 520 -8.92 18.79 -22.63
N THR A 521 -8.03 17.80 -22.69
CA THR A 521 -8.31 16.50 -23.31
C THR A 521 -9.11 15.60 -22.35
N ASN A 522 -9.64 14.48 -22.87
CA ASN A 522 -10.26 13.49 -22.01
C ASN A 522 -9.18 12.66 -21.29
N PRO A 523 -9.29 12.44 -19.97
CA PRO A 523 -8.50 11.43 -19.27
C PRO A 523 -8.73 10.03 -19.86
N GLN A 524 -7.73 9.13 -19.75
CA GLN A 524 -7.85 7.75 -20.25
C GLN A 524 -8.94 6.95 -19.52
N PHE A 525 -9.19 7.26 -18.25
CA PHE A 525 -10.20 6.58 -17.44
C PHE A 525 -11.09 7.59 -16.72
N ALA A 526 -12.38 7.28 -16.59
CA ALA A 526 -13.31 8.11 -15.83
C ALA A 526 -13.23 7.83 -14.32
N LEU A 527 -12.99 6.58 -13.94
CA LEU A 527 -12.98 6.08 -12.58
C LEU A 527 -11.62 5.46 -12.22
N LEU A 528 -11.23 5.54 -10.95
CA LEU A 528 -10.04 4.83 -10.46
C LEU A 528 -10.24 3.32 -10.55
N LYS A 529 -11.48 2.82 -10.39
CA LYS A 529 -11.77 1.40 -10.59
C LYS A 529 -11.29 0.92 -11.97
N ASP A 530 -11.61 1.65 -13.03
CA ASP A 530 -11.27 1.25 -14.40
C ASP A 530 -9.76 1.35 -14.63
N ALA A 531 -9.12 2.39 -14.08
CA ALA A 531 -7.67 2.53 -14.13
C ALA A 531 -6.95 1.43 -13.35
N PHE A 532 -7.46 1.02 -12.20
CA PHE A 532 -6.90 -0.08 -11.41
C PHE A 532 -7.10 -1.43 -12.08
N ASP A 533 -8.27 -1.68 -12.67
CA ASP A 533 -8.52 -2.89 -13.46
C ASP A 533 -7.53 -3.01 -14.62
N TYR A 534 -7.20 -1.88 -15.28
CA TYR A 534 -6.15 -1.82 -16.29
C TYR A 534 -4.77 -2.12 -15.70
N LEU A 535 -4.35 -1.39 -14.66
CA LEU A 535 -3.05 -1.53 -14.00
C LEU A 535 -2.80 -2.95 -13.47
N ASN A 536 -3.83 -3.61 -12.92
CA ASN A 536 -3.76 -4.98 -12.38
C ASN A 536 -3.41 -6.04 -13.43
N THR A 537 -3.58 -5.73 -14.72
CA THR A 537 -3.29 -6.64 -15.84
C THR A 537 -2.03 -6.24 -16.62
N ALA A 538 -1.39 -5.16 -16.23
CA ALA A 538 -0.31 -4.56 -16.99
C ALA A 538 1.08 -5.03 -16.52
N THR A 539 2.02 -5.09 -17.46
CA THR A 539 3.46 -5.16 -17.18
C THR A 539 4.02 -3.74 -17.12
N PHE A 540 5.08 -3.50 -16.34
CA PHE A 540 5.71 -2.17 -16.19
C PHE A 540 7.09 -2.17 -16.86
N SER A 541 7.43 -1.11 -17.62
CA SER A 541 8.77 -0.93 -18.20
C SER A 541 9.45 0.38 -17.83
N ASP A 542 8.76 1.26 -17.09
CA ASP A 542 9.32 2.42 -16.43
C ASP A 542 8.43 2.80 -15.23
N ASN A 543 8.80 3.86 -14.52
CA ASN A 543 7.92 4.50 -13.55
C ASN A 543 6.63 5.00 -14.23
N VAL A 544 5.52 4.88 -13.51
CA VAL A 544 4.20 5.29 -13.98
C VAL A 544 3.60 6.28 -13.00
N ASN A 545 3.08 7.40 -13.50
CA ASN A 545 2.27 8.33 -12.70
C ASN A 545 0.80 8.19 -13.09
N LEU A 546 -0.08 7.99 -12.13
CA LEU A 546 -1.53 8.07 -12.29
C LEU A 546 -2.00 9.41 -11.69
N TYR A 547 -2.43 10.32 -12.55
CA TYR A 547 -2.93 11.64 -12.20
C TYR A 547 -4.45 11.66 -12.07
N ILE A 548 -4.94 12.13 -10.93
CA ILE A 548 -6.37 12.38 -10.69
C ILE A 548 -6.67 13.84 -11.06
N THR A 549 -7.53 14.02 -12.06
CA THR A 549 -7.75 15.32 -12.72
C THR A 549 -9.05 16.02 -12.29
N SER A 550 -9.92 15.35 -11.54
CA SER A 550 -11.17 15.91 -11.02
C SER A 550 -11.67 15.11 -9.81
N ASP A 551 -12.74 15.58 -9.17
CA ASP A 551 -13.50 14.76 -8.23
C ASP A 551 -14.00 13.49 -8.91
N ILE A 552 -13.99 12.39 -8.16
CA ILE A 552 -14.44 11.06 -8.58
C ILE A 552 -15.40 10.52 -7.53
N THR A 553 -16.56 10.02 -7.96
CA THR A 553 -17.43 9.21 -7.12
C THR A 553 -17.43 7.79 -7.64
N GLU A 554 -16.83 6.89 -6.89
CA GLU A 554 -16.78 5.47 -7.25
C GLU A 554 -18.15 4.83 -7.03
N PRO A 555 -18.82 4.33 -8.10
CA PRO A 555 -20.14 3.73 -7.98
C PRO A 555 -20.06 2.33 -7.36
N TYR A 556 -21.10 1.93 -6.64
CA TYR A 556 -21.23 0.56 -6.15
C TYR A 556 -21.73 -0.35 -7.28
N THR A 557 -20.91 -1.31 -7.72
CA THR A 557 -21.26 -2.25 -8.81
C THR A 557 -21.72 -3.63 -8.32
N GLY A 558 -22.16 -3.76 -7.06
CA GLY A 558 -22.62 -5.05 -6.51
C GLY A 558 -21.50 -6.00 -6.04
N SER A 559 -20.27 -5.51 -5.99
CA SER A 559 -19.06 -6.22 -5.57
C SER A 559 -18.35 -5.45 -4.45
N VAL A 560 -17.54 -6.13 -3.64
CA VAL A 560 -16.64 -5.54 -2.61
C VAL A 560 -15.79 -4.40 -3.24
N GLY A 561 -15.19 -3.47 -2.46
CA GLY A 561 -14.58 -2.22 -2.93
C GLY A 561 -13.54 -2.33 -4.06
N ILE A 562 -12.98 -1.22 -4.53
CA ILE A 562 -12.02 -1.22 -5.65
C ILE A 562 -10.67 -1.82 -5.21
N GLY A 563 -9.97 -2.51 -6.11
CA GLY A 563 -8.77 -3.28 -5.78
C GLY A 563 -7.55 -2.91 -6.64
N LEU A 564 -6.40 -2.64 -6.01
CA LEU A 564 -5.10 -2.44 -6.67
C LEU A 564 -4.10 -3.50 -6.18
N ALA A 565 -3.57 -4.30 -7.08
CA ALA A 565 -2.65 -5.39 -6.79
C ALA A 565 -1.59 -5.53 -7.89
N VAL A 566 -0.64 -4.61 -7.90
CA VAL A 566 0.43 -4.53 -8.90
C VAL A 566 1.80 -4.73 -8.29
N ASN A 567 2.71 -5.32 -9.06
CA ASN A 567 4.13 -5.32 -8.74
C ASN A 567 4.92 -4.67 -9.88
N PRO A 568 5.21 -3.37 -9.81
CA PRO A 568 5.94 -2.64 -10.83
C PRO A 568 7.47 -2.80 -10.73
N ASP A 569 8.01 -3.59 -9.79
CA ASP A 569 9.46 -3.84 -9.62
C ASP A 569 10.22 -3.94 -10.96
N PRO A 570 11.34 -3.22 -11.16
CA PRO A 570 12.02 -2.30 -10.23
C PRO A 570 11.45 -0.86 -10.21
N TYR A 571 10.36 -0.61 -10.91
CA TYR A 571 9.75 0.71 -11.07
C TYR A 571 8.78 1.05 -9.94
N THR A 572 8.29 2.29 -9.96
CA THR A 572 7.32 2.83 -9.01
C THR A 572 6.02 3.23 -9.73
N LEU A 573 4.88 2.86 -9.15
CA LEU A 573 3.58 3.43 -9.49
C LEU A 573 3.25 4.57 -8.51
N THR A 574 3.14 5.80 -9.01
CA THR A 574 2.77 6.98 -8.20
C THR A 574 1.34 7.42 -8.52
N ILE A 575 0.44 7.39 -7.54
CA ILE A 575 -0.92 7.94 -7.64
C ILE A 575 -0.92 9.33 -7.01
N LYS A 576 -1.30 10.36 -7.76
CA LYS A 576 -1.28 11.75 -7.27
C LYS A 576 -2.30 12.66 -7.96
N PRO A 577 -2.68 13.80 -7.37
CA PRO A 577 -3.53 14.77 -8.06
C PRO A 577 -2.77 15.46 -9.21
N TYR A 578 -3.50 15.80 -10.28
CA TYR A 578 -2.97 16.61 -11.37
C TYR A 578 -2.68 18.04 -10.90
N THR A 579 -1.65 18.66 -11.47
CA THR A 579 -1.18 19.98 -11.06
C THR A 579 -2.31 21.02 -11.07
N GLY A 580 -2.48 21.72 -9.95
CA GLY A 580 -3.51 22.76 -9.79
C GLY A 580 -4.91 22.24 -9.44
N VAL A 581 -5.08 20.94 -9.21
CA VAL A 581 -6.35 20.32 -8.82
C VAL A 581 -6.27 19.82 -7.38
N GLN A 582 -7.40 19.85 -6.66
CA GLN A 582 -7.58 19.28 -5.31
C GLN A 582 -8.72 18.27 -5.31
N PRO A 583 -8.52 17.09 -5.92
CA PRO A 583 -9.61 16.15 -6.17
C PRO A 583 -10.07 15.43 -4.89
N VAL A 584 -11.39 15.23 -4.79
CA VAL A 584 -12.03 14.38 -3.80
C VAL A 584 -12.49 13.08 -4.45
N VAL A 585 -11.94 11.96 -3.99
CA VAL A 585 -12.40 10.62 -4.34
C VAL A 585 -13.35 10.14 -3.24
N THR A 586 -14.62 9.99 -3.60
CA THR A 586 -15.68 9.51 -2.69
C THR A 586 -16.03 8.06 -3.02
N PHE A 587 -15.83 7.16 -2.06
CA PHE A 587 -16.20 5.76 -2.21
C PHE A 587 -17.62 5.49 -1.72
N ASN A 588 -18.51 5.11 -2.64
CA ASN A 588 -19.87 4.70 -2.30
C ASN A 588 -19.92 3.18 -2.05
N TYR A 589 -19.76 2.77 -0.78
CA TYR A 589 -19.73 1.36 -0.37
C TYR A 589 -20.96 1.01 0.51
N PRO A 590 -22.16 0.86 -0.06
CA PRO A 590 -23.41 0.76 0.71
C PRO A 590 -23.64 -0.60 1.40
N SER A 591 -22.93 -1.66 1.02
CA SER A 591 -23.06 -2.99 1.64
C SER A 591 -21.75 -3.77 1.65
N ASP A 592 -21.54 -4.55 2.70
CA ASP A 592 -20.43 -5.51 2.82
C ASP A 592 -20.92 -6.93 2.53
N LEU A 593 -20.39 -7.55 1.49
CA LEU A 593 -20.76 -8.91 1.05
C LEU A 593 -20.02 -10.02 1.82
N ASN A 594 -19.09 -9.67 2.73
CA ASN A 594 -18.30 -10.61 3.54
C ASN A 594 -17.49 -11.67 2.76
N SER A 595 -17.32 -11.54 1.44
CA SER A 595 -16.59 -12.49 0.59
C SER A 595 -15.09 -12.20 0.45
N GLY A 596 -14.59 -11.07 0.98
CA GLY A 596 -13.20 -10.64 0.93
C GLY A 596 -12.80 -9.75 2.10
N PRO A 597 -11.65 -9.03 2.05
CA PRO A 597 -11.40 -7.97 3.01
C PRO A 597 -12.47 -6.89 2.84
N SER A 598 -13.26 -6.65 3.89
CA SER A 598 -14.12 -5.47 3.95
C SER A 598 -13.27 -4.21 3.75
N GLY A 599 -13.68 -3.31 2.88
CA GLY A 599 -12.93 -2.10 2.52
C GLY A 599 -13.43 -1.46 1.23
N ALA A 600 -13.23 -0.15 1.10
CA ALA A 600 -13.65 0.62 -0.07
C ALA A 600 -12.57 0.68 -1.16
N PHE A 601 -11.30 0.89 -0.79
CA PHE A 601 -10.15 0.74 -1.67
C PHE A 601 -9.12 -0.20 -1.00
N VAL A 602 -8.88 -1.34 -1.64
CA VAL A 602 -8.05 -2.43 -1.13
C VAL A 602 -6.75 -2.52 -1.94
N ILE A 603 -5.61 -2.40 -1.25
CA ILE A 603 -4.28 -2.57 -1.82
C ILE A 603 -3.78 -3.99 -1.50
N GLY A 604 -3.40 -4.73 -2.53
CA GLY A 604 -2.93 -6.12 -2.49
C GLY A 604 -3.94 -7.18 -2.94
N ILE A 605 -5.14 -6.76 -3.40
CA ILE A 605 -6.13 -7.61 -4.08
C ILE A 605 -6.67 -6.91 -5.34
N PRO A 606 -6.72 -7.58 -6.52
CA PRO A 606 -7.18 -6.98 -7.78
C PRO A 606 -8.72 -6.92 -7.87
N GLY A 607 -9.23 -5.98 -8.69
CA GLY A 607 -10.64 -5.55 -8.72
C GLY A 607 -11.59 -6.16 -9.77
N LYS A 608 -11.22 -7.19 -10.56
CA LYS A 608 -12.11 -7.73 -11.60
C LYS A 608 -13.04 -8.85 -11.07
N GLY A 609 -14.23 -8.47 -10.62
CA GLY A 609 -15.36 -9.40 -10.37
C GLY A 609 -15.64 -9.78 -8.92
N ASN A 610 -14.77 -9.40 -7.97
CA ASN A 610 -14.99 -9.24 -6.52
C ASN A 610 -13.62 -9.16 -5.83
N VAL A 611 -13.45 -8.26 -4.85
CA VAL A 611 -12.32 -8.34 -3.93
C VAL A 611 -12.57 -9.52 -2.97
N THR A 612 -11.83 -10.62 -3.15
CA THR A 612 -11.94 -11.86 -2.35
C THR A 612 -10.59 -12.25 -1.77
N TRP A 613 -10.59 -12.96 -0.64
CA TRP A 613 -9.35 -13.45 -0.02
C TRP A 613 -8.59 -14.45 -0.92
N ASP A 614 -9.26 -15.11 -1.86
CA ASP A 614 -8.64 -15.96 -2.91
C ASP A 614 -7.72 -15.17 -3.86
N SER A 615 -7.88 -13.86 -3.88
CA SER A 615 -7.22 -12.98 -4.83
C SER A 615 -6.06 -12.20 -4.20
N LEU A 616 -5.57 -12.57 -3.01
CA LEU A 616 -4.36 -11.98 -2.42
C LEU A 616 -3.18 -12.07 -3.40
N ARG A 617 -2.46 -10.96 -3.57
CA ARG A 617 -1.28 -10.85 -4.44
C ARG A 617 -0.11 -10.25 -3.67
N THR A 618 1.09 -10.44 -4.23
CA THR A 618 2.25 -9.61 -3.90
C THR A 618 2.07 -8.27 -4.59
N THR A 619 2.30 -7.18 -3.86
CA THR A 619 2.06 -5.81 -4.36
C THR A 619 3.12 -4.88 -3.80
N LYS A 620 3.84 -4.17 -4.66
CA LYS A 620 5.05 -3.44 -4.24
C LYS A 620 5.21 -2.10 -4.92
N ASN A 621 6.11 -1.26 -4.38
CA ASN A 621 6.57 0.00 -4.97
C ASN A 621 5.43 0.93 -5.42
N ILE A 622 4.55 1.24 -4.48
CA ILE A 622 3.42 2.15 -4.70
C ILE A 622 3.66 3.40 -3.86
N VAL A 623 3.48 4.56 -4.48
CA VAL A 623 3.43 5.85 -3.80
C VAL A 623 2.06 6.46 -4.02
N ILE A 624 1.36 6.81 -2.96
CA ILE A 624 0.17 7.67 -3.00
C ILE A 624 0.60 9.01 -2.43
N ASP A 625 0.75 10.01 -3.30
CA ASP A 625 1.22 11.35 -2.94
C ASP A 625 0.10 12.35 -3.19
N GLY A 626 -0.48 12.88 -2.12
CA GLY A 626 -1.57 13.84 -2.25
C GLY A 626 -1.13 15.27 -2.57
N SER A 627 0.16 15.56 -2.78
CA SER A 627 0.58 16.88 -3.25
C SER A 627 0.47 17.02 -4.77
N ASN A 628 -0.14 18.11 -5.23
CA ASN A 628 -0.26 18.44 -6.66
C ASN A 628 0.97 19.17 -7.23
N THR A 629 2.04 19.34 -6.44
CA THR A 629 3.33 19.92 -6.90
C THR A 629 4.46 18.90 -6.72
N VAL A 630 5.52 19.03 -7.53
CA VAL A 630 6.69 18.13 -7.42
C VAL A 630 7.46 18.46 -6.14
N GLY A 631 7.57 17.48 -5.24
CA GLY A 631 8.22 17.66 -3.94
C GLY A 631 7.42 18.50 -2.93
N GLY A 632 6.15 18.79 -3.21
CA GLY A 632 5.29 19.54 -2.30
C GLY A 632 4.85 18.73 -1.07
N THR A 633 4.33 19.45 -0.08
CA THR A 633 3.85 18.93 1.22
C THR A 633 2.37 19.22 1.46
N THR A 634 1.66 19.72 0.44
CA THR A 634 0.23 20.06 0.50
C THR A 634 -0.64 18.81 0.47
N ARG A 635 -1.75 18.82 1.23
CA ARG A 635 -2.74 17.74 1.26
C ARG A 635 -3.88 17.97 0.26
N ASP A 636 -3.58 17.91 -1.04
CA ASP A 636 -4.53 18.25 -2.11
C ASP A 636 -5.44 17.07 -2.53
N LEU A 637 -5.04 15.82 -2.26
CA LEU A 637 -5.86 14.64 -2.53
C LEU A 637 -6.68 14.25 -1.30
N THR A 638 -7.99 14.11 -1.47
CA THR A 638 -8.89 13.57 -0.44
C THR A 638 -9.46 12.22 -0.85
N LEU A 639 -9.27 11.21 -0.01
CA LEU A 639 -9.85 9.87 -0.13
C LEU A 639 -10.86 9.68 1.01
N GLN A 640 -12.14 9.58 0.69
CA GLN A 640 -13.19 9.50 1.72
C GLN A 640 -14.27 8.46 1.43
N SER A 641 -14.84 7.90 2.49
CA SER A 641 -16.07 7.11 2.37
C SER A 641 -17.28 8.02 2.26
N ALA A 642 -18.30 7.64 1.48
CA ALA A 642 -19.59 8.32 1.49
C ALA A 642 -20.25 8.24 2.89
N LEU A 643 -21.09 9.24 3.24
CA LEU A 643 -21.86 9.21 4.50
C LEU A 643 -22.79 8.00 4.58
N THR A 644 -23.39 7.64 3.44
CA THR A 644 -24.29 6.49 3.25
C THR A 644 -23.55 5.16 3.12
N ALA A 645 -22.22 5.16 3.11
CA ALA A 645 -21.46 3.92 3.09
C ALA A 645 -21.71 3.12 4.37
N GLN A 646 -21.60 1.81 4.24
CA GLN A 646 -21.56 0.87 5.35
C GLN A 646 -20.27 1.08 6.16
N ARG A 647 -20.31 0.79 7.47
CA ARG A 647 -19.22 1.08 8.44
C ARG A 647 -17.86 0.46 8.10
N ASN A 648 -17.84 -0.65 7.38
CA ASN A 648 -16.62 -1.31 6.91
C ASN A 648 -16.16 -0.77 5.54
N GLY A 649 -16.83 0.26 5.00
CA GLY A 649 -16.36 1.09 3.88
C GLY A 649 -15.17 1.95 4.28
N MET A 650 -14.14 1.31 4.84
CA MET A 650 -12.88 1.92 5.23
C MET A 650 -12.19 2.44 3.96
N PRO A 651 -11.81 3.74 3.90
CA PRO A 651 -11.20 4.33 2.72
C PRO A 651 -10.02 3.54 2.19
N ILE A 652 -9.09 3.09 3.05
CA ILE A 652 -7.94 2.29 2.62
C ILE A 652 -7.82 1.03 3.45
N VAL A 653 -7.66 -0.10 2.78
CA VAL A 653 -7.32 -1.39 3.38
C VAL A 653 -6.11 -1.96 2.68
N ILE A 654 -5.09 -2.33 3.44
CA ILE A 654 -3.85 -2.92 2.93
C ILE A 654 -3.84 -4.38 3.35
N ALA A 655 -3.88 -5.30 2.40
CA ALA A 655 -3.96 -6.74 2.64
C ALA A 655 -3.25 -7.51 1.53
N GLY A 656 -2.40 -8.47 1.88
CA GLY A 656 -1.55 -9.17 0.91
C GLY A 656 -0.09 -9.09 1.32
N ASP A 657 0.79 -9.47 0.40
CA ASP A 657 2.24 -9.31 0.55
C ASP A 657 2.60 -7.94 -0.01
N VAL A 658 2.15 -6.91 0.72
CA VAL A 658 2.31 -5.50 0.34
C VAL A 658 3.59 -4.96 0.95
N SER A 659 4.48 -4.41 0.13
CA SER A 659 5.72 -3.79 0.64
C SER A 659 6.21 -2.61 -0.17
N ASN A 660 7.06 -1.77 0.43
CA ASN A 660 7.52 -0.50 -0.17
C ASN A 660 6.33 0.37 -0.63
N LEU A 661 5.34 0.51 0.26
CA LEU A 661 4.18 1.37 0.08
C LEU A 661 4.39 2.66 0.87
N THR A 662 4.30 3.80 0.18
CA THR A 662 4.30 5.12 0.84
C THR A 662 2.97 5.81 0.59
N ILE A 663 2.29 6.23 1.65
CA ILE A 663 1.12 7.09 1.58
C ILE A 663 1.49 8.40 2.26
N LYS A 664 1.51 9.50 1.50
CA LYS A 664 1.93 10.80 2.02
C LYS A 664 1.09 11.94 1.49
N ASN A 665 1.05 13.03 2.27
CA ASN A 665 0.38 14.26 1.86
C ASN A 665 -1.11 14.06 1.52
N CYS A 666 -1.83 13.10 2.10
CA CYS A 666 -3.23 12.85 1.77
C CYS A 666 -4.19 13.25 2.90
N ASN A 667 -5.45 13.57 2.55
CA ASN A 667 -6.57 13.55 3.50
C ASN A 667 -7.29 12.21 3.35
N ILE A 668 -7.39 11.42 4.42
CA ILE A 668 -7.97 10.07 4.42
C ILE A 668 -9.06 10.01 5.49
N LEU A 669 -10.31 10.09 5.05
CA LEU A 669 -11.44 10.43 5.92
C LEU A 669 -12.50 9.32 5.93
N HIS A 670 -12.68 8.66 7.07
CA HIS A 670 -13.77 7.71 7.25
C HIS A 670 -15.00 8.40 7.83
N LYS A 671 -16.02 8.57 6.99
CA LYS A 671 -17.24 9.32 7.28
C LYS A 671 -18.51 8.47 7.27
N ALA A 672 -18.39 7.14 7.15
CA ALA A 672 -19.53 6.23 7.06
C ALA A 672 -20.37 6.22 8.35
N GLN A 673 -21.69 6.38 8.22
CA GLN A 673 -22.63 6.47 9.35
C GLN A 673 -23.66 5.33 9.41
N ALA A 674 -23.82 4.54 8.33
CA ALA A 674 -24.87 3.54 8.24
C ALA A 674 -24.67 2.36 9.21
N VAL A 675 -25.73 1.87 9.87
CA VAL A 675 -25.67 0.82 10.90
C VAL A 675 -25.34 -0.57 10.30
N SER A 676 -24.49 -1.35 10.99
CA SER A 676 -24.17 -2.76 10.68
C SER A 676 -24.55 -3.66 11.86
N THR A 677 -24.89 -4.92 11.56
CA THR A 677 -25.18 -5.98 12.54
C THR A 677 -23.93 -6.59 13.19
N SER A 678 -22.70 -6.23 12.76
CA SER A 678 -21.45 -6.75 13.34
C SER A 678 -20.66 -5.69 14.11
N ASN A 679 -20.15 -6.06 15.28
CA ASN A 679 -19.38 -5.20 16.20
C ASN A 679 -17.87 -5.20 15.89
N LEU A 680 -17.48 -5.13 14.62
CA LEU A 680 -16.08 -5.22 14.20
C LEU A 680 -15.35 -3.87 14.27
N PHE A 681 -14.02 -3.93 14.37
CA PHE A 681 -13.10 -2.79 14.44
C PHE A 681 -13.10 -2.00 13.12
N ILE A 682 -13.27 -0.68 13.18
CA ILE A 682 -13.41 0.21 12.01
C ILE A 682 -12.27 1.22 12.03
N SER A 683 -11.60 1.46 10.90
CA SER A 683 -10.49 2.41 10.79
C SER A 683 -10.49 3.16 9.46
N ALA A 684 -9.95 4.38 9.41
CA ALA A 684 -9.75 5.07 8.13
C ALA A 684 -8.71 4.36 7.26
N ILE A 685 -7.66 3.83 7.90
CA ILE A 685 -6.67 2.94 7.29
C ILE A 685 -6.60 1.63 8.08
N MET A 686 -6.81 0.51 7.41
CA MET A 686 -6.63 -0.82 8.00
C MET A 686 -5.48 -1.56 7.34
N ILE A 687 -4.55 -2.11 8.14
CA ILE A 687 -3.48 -2.99 7.65
C ILE A 687 -3.79 -4.40 8.14
N ARG A 688 -4.00 -5.37 7.23
CA ARG A 688 -4.43 -6.72 7.60
C ARG A 688 -3.42 -7.78 7.20
N SER A 689 -3.07 -8.63 8.16
CA SER A 689 -2.43 -9.92 7.92
C SER A 689 -3.48 -11.03 7.79
N ARG A 690 -3.15 -12.08 7.03
CA ARG A 690 -3.98 -13.28 6.91
C ARG A 690 -3.13 -14.50 6.57
N ASN A 691 -3.36 -15.61 7.26
CA ASN A 691 -2.87 -16.90 6.79
C ASN A 691 -3.93 -17.45 5.84
N TYR A 692 -3.54 -17.67 4.59
CA TYR A 692 -4.45 -18.17 3.57
C TYR A 692 -3.72 -19.09 2.60
N LEU A 693 -4.32 -20.25 2.30
CA LEU A 693 -3.70 -21.30 1.49
C LEU A 693 -2.29 -21.69 1.99
N SER A 694 -2.14 -21.81 3.31
CA SER A 694 -0.87 -22.12 4.00
C SER A 694 0.26 -21.11 3.78
N LYS A 695 -0.07 -19.87 3.38
CA LYS A 695 0.87 -18.75 3.27
C LYS A 695 0.45 -17.61 4.19
N ASP A 696 1.43 -17.04 4.90
CA ASP A 696 1.26 -15.78 5.63
C ASP A 696 1.35 -14.61 4.64
N TRP A 697 0.24 -13.91 4.48
CA TRP A 697 0.16 -12.67 3.70
C TRP A 697 0.22 -11.50 4.67
N VAL A 698 1.38 -10.84 4.71
CA VAL A 698 1.72 -9.86 5.75
C VAL A 698 2.30 -8.60 5.12
N PRO A 699 1.62 -7.45 5.26
CA PRO A 699 2.15 -6.17 4.83
C PRO A 699 3.42 -5.77 5.61
N ASN A 700 4.42 -5.19 4.96
CA ASN A 700 5.72 -4.89 5.55
C ASN A 700 6.39 -3.69 4.88
N HIS A 701 7.19 -2.87 5.57
CA HIS A 701 7.84 -1.67 5.00
C HIS A 701 6.82 -0.68 4.41
N ILE A 702 5.98 -0.12 5.27
CA ILE A 702 4.93 0.84 4.88
C ILE A 702 5.18 2.17 5.59
N THR A 703 5.13 3.26 4.84
CA THR A 703 5.32 4.62 5.39
C THR A 703 4.05 5.45 5.23
N PHE A 704 3.62 6.09 6.33
CA PHE A 704 2.60 7.13 6.37
C PHE A 704 3.25 8.45 6.78
N ASP A 705 3.31 9.42 5.87
CA ASP A 705 4.02 10.70 6.10
C ASP A 705 3.15 11.93 5.78
N ASN A 706 3.03 12.87 6.72
CA ASN A 706 2.32 14.12 6.51
C ASN A 706 0.86 13.97 5.99
N ASN A 707 0.13 12.98 6.49
CA ASN A 707 -1.29 12.79 6.16
C ASN A 707 -2.21 13.40 7.23
N TYR A 708 -3.44 13.71 6.83
CA TYR A 708 -4.56 13.85 7.74
C TYR A 708 -5.39 12.57 7.70
N ILE A 709 -5.41 11.79 8.79
CA ILE A 709 -6.13 10.52 8.86
C ILE A 709 -7.17 10.63 9.99
N SER A 710 -8.45 10.61 9.63
CA SER A 710 -9.52 10.86 10.61
C SER A 710 -10.70 9.92 10.44
N SER A 711 -11.18 9.44 11.59
CA SER A 711 -12.51 8.86 11.77
C SER A 711 -13.36 9.64 12.78
N ASN A 712 -12.92 10.85 13.13
CA ASN A 712 -13.55 11.68 14.15
C ASN A 712 -14.57 12.64 13.54
N PHE A 713 -15.66 12.10 12.99
CA PHE A 713 -16.77 12.89 12.45
C PHE A 713 -18.07 12.62 13.21
N ASP A 714 -19.01 13.56 13.13
CA ASP A 714 -20.34 13.38 13.69
C ASP A 714 -21.06 12.21 13.02
N GLY A 715 -21.82 11.45 13.82
CA GLY A 715 -22.53 10.24 13.36
C GLY A 715 -21.66 9.02 13.06
N VAL A 716 -20.32 9.16 13.03
CA VAL A 716 -19.42 8.01 12.88
C VAL A 716 -19.45 7.14 14.15
N PRO A 717 -19.44 5.80 14.05
CA PRO A 717 -19.57 4.91 15.21
C PRO A 717 -18.44 5.01 16.24
N GLN A 718 -18.76 4.70 17.49
CA GLN A 718 -17.86 4.84 18.65
C GLN A 718 -16.52 4.09 18.55
N ASN A 719 -16.45 3.02 17.76
CA ASN A 719 -15.27 2.16 17.65
C ASN A 719 -14.29 2.60 16.55
N ALA A 720 -14.53 3.75 15.90
CA ALA A 720 -13.76 4.17 14.75
C ALA A 720 -12.37 4.71 15.12
N GLN A 721 -11.38 4.40 14.28
CA GLN A 721 -9.96 4.62 14.51
C GLN A 721 -9.31 5.36 13.34
N ALA A 722 -8.17 6.01 13.54
CA ALA A 722 -7.43 6.57 12.41
C ALA A 722 -6.75 5.44 11.63
N LEU A 723 -5.90 4.66 12.32
CA LEU A 723 -5.10 3.59 11.70
C LEU A 723 -4.96 2.40 12.64
N GLY A 724 -5.08 1.19 12.11
CA GLY A 724 -4.74 0.00 12.89
C GLY A 724 -4.23 -1.18 12.07
N THR A 725 -3.38 -1.99 12.69
CA THR A 725 -3.01 -3.32 12.20
C THR A 725 -3.99 -4.35 12.72
N TYR A 726 -4.25 -5.42 11.97
CA TYR A 726 -5.22 -6.46 12.33
C TYR A 726 -4.86 -7.80 11.71
N GLN A 727 -5.42 -8.87 12.27
CA GLN A 727 -5.49 -10.17 11.59
C GLN A 727 -6.87 -10.45 11.00
N SER A 728 -6.91 -11.44 10.12
CA SER A 728 -8.14 -12.07 9.65
C SER A 728 -7.93 -13.56 9.42
N GLY A 729 -8.99 -14.36 9.58
CA GLY A 729 -9.00 -15.78 9.27
C GLY A 729 -8.41 -16.70 10.35
N THR A 730 -8.54 -18.00 10.11
CA THR A 730 -7.96 -19.09 10.90
C THR A 730 -7.28 -20.05 9.92
N PRO A 731 -6.03 -20.49 10.14
CA PRO A 731 -5.18 -20.23 11.30
C PRO A 731 -4.64 -18.78 11.36
N VAL A 732 -4.08 -18.42 12.51
CA VAL A 732 -3.45 -17.10 12.74
C VAL A 732 -2.10 -17.05 12.02
N PRO A 733 -1.76 -15.94 11.33
CA PRO A 733 -0.42 -15.74 10.78
C PRO A 733 0.67 -15.90 11.84
N ALA A 734 1.79 -16.54 11.50
CA ALA A 734 2.96 -16.60 12.37
C ALA A 734 3.74 -15.28 12.39
N THR A 735 3.55 -14.43 11.38
CA THR A 735 4.18 -13.11 11.25
C THR A 735 3.15 -11.99 11.16
N PHE A 736 3.51 -10.82 11.66
CA PHE A 736 2.63 -9.65 11.80
C PHE A 736 3.16 -8.45 10.98
N PRO A 737 2.31 -7.47 10.63
CA PRO A 737 2.77 -6.32 9.87
C PRO A 737 3.92 -5.60 10.56
N ASN A 738 5.04 -5.48 9.85
CA ASN A 738 6.34 -5.11 10.42
C ASN A 738 6.96 -3.94 9.62
N ASN A 739 7.93 -3.25 10.23
CA ASN A 739 8.62 -2.11 9.66
C ASN A 739 7.64 -1.04 9.15
N ILE A 740 6.70 -0.64 10.00
CA ILE A 740 5.72 0.40 9.68
C ILE A 740 6.19 1.73 10.27
N THR A 741 6.25 2.77 9.45
CA THR A 741 6.62 4.12 9.88
C THR A 741 5.42 5.05 9.76
N ILE A 742 5.06 5.73 10.85
CA ILE A 742 3.96 6.69 10.94
C ILE A 742 4.57 8.00 11.44
N LYS A 743 4.71 8.98 10.56
CA LYS A 743 5.38 10.25 10.91
C LYS A 743 4.72 11.52 10.36
N ASN A 744 4.86 12.62 11.09
CA ASN A 744 4.38 13.95 10.69
C ASN A 744 2.86 14.02 10.40
N ASN A 745 2.06 13.05 10.84
CA ASN A 745 0.63 12.98 10.52
C ASN A 745 -0.21 13.73 11.57
N LEU A 746 -1.37 14.21 11.14
CA LEU A 746 -2.48 14.53 12.03
C LEU A 746 -3.43 13.34 12.07
N LEU A 747 -3.63 12.74 13.24
CA LEU A 747 -4.37 11.50 13.44
C LEU A 747 -5.52 11.73 14.41
N GLU A 748 -6.75 11.43 13.99
CA GLU A 748 -7.93 11.58 14.83
C GLU A 748 -8.78 10.30 14.88
N GLY A 749 -9.09 9.85 16.09
CA GLY A 749 -9.92 8.66 16.33
C GLY A 749 -10.87 8.85 17.50
N LYS A 750 -11.87 7.97 17.60
CA LYS A 750 -12.87 8.00 18.67
C LYS A 750 -12.45 7.13 19.84
N ARG A 751 -12.20 5.84 19.60
CA ARG A 751 -11.82 4.88 20.66
C ARG A 751 -10.34 4.57 20.68
N ARG A 752 -9.74 4.33 19.52
CA ARG A 752 -8.30 4.04 19.40
C ARG A 752 -7.76 4.80 18.22
N VAL A 753 -6.89 5.79 18.42
CA VAL A 753 -6.40 6.54 17.26
C VAL A 753 -5.46 5.64 16.46
N LEU A 754 -4.45 5.09 17.13
CA LEU A 754 -3.55 4.06 16.61
C LEU A 754 -3.77 2.74 17.35
N ALA A 755 -4.16 1.70 16.62
CA ALA A 755 -4.38 0.37 17.18
C ALA A 755 -3.37 -0.64 16.64
N LEU A 756 -2.43 -1.05 17.48
CA LEU A 756 -1.38 -2.01 17.16
C LEU A 756 -1.84 -3.40 17.58
N TYR A 757 -2.81 -3.94 16.83
CA TYR A 757 -3.26 -5.31 16.97
C TYR A 757 -2.47 -6.22 16.04
N GLN A 758 -1.78 -7.20 16.61
CA GLN A 758 -0.90 -8.10 15.87
C GLN A 758 0.07 -7.32 15.00
N ALA A 759 0.94 -6.58 15.66
CA ALA A 759 1.91 -5.66 15.10
C ALA A 759 3.34 -6.22 15.27
N GLY A 760 4.22 -5.89 14.32
CA GLY A 760 5.67 -6.06 14.42
C GLY A 760 6.36 -4.78 14.91
N SER A 761 7.60 -4.58 14.47
CA SER A 761 8.38 -3.36 14.75
C SER A 761 7.80 -2.14 14.01
N MET A 762 7.77 -1.00 14.69
CA MET A 762 7.16 0.23 14.17
C MET A 762 7.86 1.49 14.70
N ASP A 763 7.81 2.56 13.91
CA ASP A 763 8.22 3.91 14.28
C ASP A 763 7.03 4.86 14.20
N ILE A 764 6.68 5.50 15.32
CA ILE A 764 5.55 6.42 15.45
C ILE A 764 6.09 7.74 16.00
N PHE A 765 6.27 8.75 15.15
CA PHE A 765 6.90 9.99 15.60
C PHE A 765 6.49 11.28 14.90
N ASN A 766 6.69 12.43 15.57
CA ASN A 766 6.30 13.75 15.07
C ASN A 766 4.81 13.84 14.67
N ASN A 767 3.94 12.98 15.22
CA ASN A 767 2.51 13.04 14.92
C ASN A 767 1.76 13.90 15.93
N GLU A 768 0.69 14.54 15.47
CA GLU A 768 -0.36 15.06 16.33
C GLU A 768 -1.49 14.02 16.42
N ILE A 769 -1.78 13.55 17.63
CA ILE A 769 -2.69 12.43 17.90
C ILE A 769 -3.81 12.90 18.81
N ILE A 770 -5.04 12.88 18.30
CA ILE A 770 -6.23 13.41 18.99
C ILE A 770 -7.24 12.26 19.22
N LEU A 771 -7.56 11.99 20.48
CA LEU A 771 -8.50 10.93 20.88
C LEU A 771 -9.84 11.52 21.34
N ASN A 772 -10.76 11.73 20.43
CA ASN A 772 -12.01 12.42 20.73
C ASN A 772 -13.23 11.48 20.69
N GLN A 773 -13.55 10.81 21.80
CA GLN A 773 -14.78 10.02 21.92
C GLN A 773 -15.98 10.94 22.22
N ASN A 774 -16.48 11.60 21.17
CA ASN A 774 -17.57 12.57 21.24
C ASN A 774 -18.98 11.97 21.18
N ILE A 775 -19.12 10.65 21.29
CA ILE A 775 -20.41 9.96 21.39
C ILE A 775 -20.41 9.00 22.57
N VAL A 776 -21.58 8.76 23.15
CA VAL A 776 -21.73 7.92 24.35
C VAL A 776 -21.22 6.50 24.09
N ALA A 777 -20.17 6.10 24.81
CA ALA A 777 -19.57 4.78 24.70
C ALA A 777 -19.15 4.22 26.07
N ASN A 778 -19.37 2.92 26.28
CA ASN A 778 -18.96 2.19 27.49
C ASN A 778 -17.66 1.41 27.23
N THR A 779 -16.58 2.12 26.88
CA THR A 779 -15.33 1.50 26.47
C THR A 779 -14.11 2.25 26.98
N SER A 780 -13.00 1.52 27.16
CA SER A 780 -11.66 2.13 27.23
C SER A 780 -11.26 2.68 25.86
N ASN A 781 -10.61 3.84 25.90
CA ASN A 781 -10.15 4.63 24.78
C ASN A 781 -8.65 4.92 24.95
N GLU A 782 -7.89 4.80 23.87
CA GLU A 782 -6.43 4.91 23.87
C GLU A 782 -5.94 5.71 22.67
N ALA A 783 -5.05 6.68 22.82
CA ALA A 783 -4.51 7.37 21.65
C ALA A 783 -3.58 6.40 20.88
N VAL A 784 -2.69 5.71 21.60
CA VAL A 784 -1.87 4.60 21.05
C VAL A 784 -2.12 3.33 21.86
N TYR A 785 -2.55 2.25 21.20
CA TYR A 785 -2.89 0.99 21.85
C TYR A 785 -2.07 -0.19 21.34
N ALA A 786 -1.06 -0.61 22.11
CA ALA A 786 -0.18 -1.73 21.84
C ALA A 786 -0.57 -3.00 22.61
N VAL A 787 -1.58 -3.69 22.10
CA VAL A 787 -2.23 -4.82 22.77
C VAL A 787 -1.78 -6.18 22.28
N SER A 788 -1.18 -6.27 21.10
CA SER A 788 -0.67 -7.53 20.59
C SER A 788 0.49 -7.25 19.64
N VAL A 789 1.69 -7.20 20.19
CA VAL A 789 2.94 -7.02 19.45
C VAL A 789 3.74 -8.33 19.47
N MET A 790 4.33 -8.68 18.33
CA MET A 790 5.15 -9.87 18.15
C MET A 790 6.39 -9.81 19.05
N ALA A 791 6.69 -10.90 19.74
CA ALA A 791 7.88 -10.98 20.59
C ALA A 791 9.16 -10.65 19.81
N GLY A 792 10.07 -9.89 20.43
CA GLY A 792 11.30 -9.41 19.79
C GLY A 792 11.14 -8.17 18.90
N SER A 793 9.93 -7.64 18.72
CA SER A 793 9.72 -6.38 17.98
C SER A 793 10.14 -5.16 18.78
N VAL A 794 10.55 -4.11 18.07
CA VAL A 794 10.86 -2.79 18.65
C VAL A 794 9.82 -1.77 18.18
N VAL A 795 9.14 -1.12 19.12
CA VAL A 795 8.14 -0.09 18.85
C VAL A 795 8.64 1.23 19.41
N ASN A 796 8.98 2.17 18.53
CA ASN A 796 9.42 3.51 18.91
C ASN A 796 8.23 4.48 18.84
N ILE A 797 7.93 5.16 19.94
CA ILE A 797 6.85 6.15 20.04
C ILE A 797 7.47 7.44 20.57
N TYR A 798 7.79 8.39 19.70
CA TYR A 798 8.54 9.57 20.14
C TYR A 798 8.17 10.87 19.45
N ASN A 799 8.46 12.00 20.09
CA ASN A 799 8.16 13.33 19.55
C ASN A 799 6.68 13.54 19.14
N ASN A 800 5.73 12.79 19.73
CA ASN A 800 4.31 12.96 19.39
C ASN A 800 3.64 13.95 20.34
N LYS A 801 2.71 14.75 19.81
CA LYS A 801 1.79 15.59 20.57
C LYS A 801 0.46 14.85 20.69
N ILE A 802 0.14 14.37 21.89
CA ILE A 802 -1.07 13.59 22.19
C ILE A 802 -2.00 14.43 23.03
N SER A 803 -3.19 14.72 22.51
CA SER A 803 -4.10 15.69 23.14
C SER A 803 -5.56 15.25 23.08
N LYS A 804 -6.39 16.03 23.78
CA LYS A 804 -7.86 15.91 23.82
C LYS A 804 -8.30 14.48 24.10
N LEU A 805 -7.71 13.84 25.11
CA LEU A 805 -8.03 12.49 25.56
C LEU A 805 -9.41 12.46 26.22
N SER A 806 -10.46 12.53 25.40
CA SER A 806 -11.83 12.80 25.84
C SER A 806 -12.74 11.58 25.72
N SER A 807 -13.69 11.46 26.66
CA SER A 807 -14.78 10.49 26.54
C SER A 807 -16.13 10.99 27.04
N MET A 808 -17.14 10.72 26.22
CA MET A 808 -18.55 10.83 26.59
C MET A 808 -19.04 9.48 27.13
N SER A 809 -19.28 9.38 28.44
CA SER A 809 -19.79 8.16 29.10
C SER A 809 -20.98 8.49 30.01
N THR A 810 -21.88 7.54 30.25
CA THR A 810 -23.02 7.70 31.19
C THR A 810 -23.11 6.58 32.23
N VAL A 811 -22.18 5.62 32.24
CA VAL A 811 -22.18 4.46 33.17
C VAL A 811 -20.74 4.01 33.48
N ALA A 812 -20.55 3.39 34.64
CA ALA A 812 -19.25 3.10 35.24
C ALA A 812 -18.27 2.34 34.31
N THR A 813 -17.03 2.85 34.21
CA THR A 813 -15.83 2.43 33.46
C THR A 813 -15.69 2.96 32.03
N SER A 814 -15.29 4.24 31.90
CA SER A 814 -14.56 4.77 30.75
C SER A 814 -13.09 4.98 31.13
N GLY A 815 -12.16 4.49 30.32
CA GLY A 815 -10.72 4.68 30.53
C GLY A 815 -10.17 5.54 29.41
N ASN A 816 -9.48 6.64 29.68
CA ASN A 816 -8.78 7.40 28.62
C ASN A 816 -7.29 7.30 28.87
N THR A 817 -6.56 6.73 27.92
CA THR A 817 -5.11 6.55 28.00
C THR A 817 -4.40 7.23 26.83
N GLY A 818 -3.32 7.96 27.09
CA GLY A 818 -2.45 8.46 26.03
C GLY A 818 -1.78 7.31 25.29
N ILE A 819 -0.85 6.63 25.96
CA ILE A 819 -0.13 5.48 25.41
C ILE A 819 -0.37 4.26 26.29
N SER A 820 -0.87 3.17 25.73
CA SER A 820 -1.14 1.92 26.45
C SER A 820 -0.39 0.75 25.85
N ILE A 821 0.44 0.10 26.68
CA ILE A 821 1.27 -1.06 26.37
C ILE A 821 0.76 -2.26 27.17
N GLU A 822 0.33 -3.30 26.46
CA GLU A 822 -0.30 -4.48 27.07
C GLU A 822 0.24 -5.81 26.51
N SER A 823 1.33 -5.79 25.76
CA SER A 823 1.90 -6.98 25.12
C SER A 823 3.42 -6.98 25.03
N ASN A 824 4.01 -8.02 24.44
CA ASN A 824 5.46 -8.20 24.32
C ASN A 824 6.14 -7.09 23.50
N GLY A 825 7.47 -7.03 23.55
CA GLY A 825 8.28 -6.14 22.70
C GLY A 825 9.18 -5.23 23.52
N THR A 826 10.02 -4.47 22.81
CA THR A 826 10.77 -3.34 23.39
C THR A 826 10.10 -2.05 22.94
N TYR A 827 9.64 -1.24 23.89
CA TYR A 827 8.97 0.02 23.65
C TYR A 827 9.89 1.18 24.04
N ASN A 828 10.28 1.99 23.07
CA ASN A 828 11.03 3.22 23.31
C ASN A 828 10.06 4.39 23.23
N VAL A 829 9.65 4.91 24.38
CA VAL A 829 8.65 5.98 24.50
C VAL A 829 9.36 7.23 25.01
N TYR A 830 9.59 8.22 24.14
CA TYR A 830 10.35 9.41 24.54
C TYR A 830 9.94 10.71 23.87
N ASN A 831 10.20 11.85 24.52
CA ASN A 831 9.87 13.18 23.99
C ASN A 831 8.39 13.38 23.58
N ASN A 832 7.44 12.62 24.15
CA ASN A 832 6.04 12.83 23.86
C ASN A 832 5.45 13.90 24.80
N MET A 833 4.59 14.76 24.28
CA MET A 833 3.77 15.68 25.07
C MET A 833 2.34 15.14 25.16
N ILE A 834 1.83 14.91 26.37
CA ILE A 834 0.51 14.29 26.61
C ILE A 834 -0.34 15.21 27.50
N ASN A 835 -1.50 15.65 27.02
CA ASN A 835 -2.43 16.54 27.74
C ASN A 835 -3.92 16.36 27.34
N GLY A 836 -4.79 17.21 27.90
CA GLY A 836 -6.15 17.42 27.42
C GLY A 836 -7.14 16.33 27.81
N PHE A 837 -7.05 15.81 29.02
CA PHE A 837 -7.97 14.79 29.52
C PHE A 837 -9.33 15.40 29.85
N GLU A 838 -10.39 14.79 29.32
CA GLU A 838 -11.75 15.31 29.46
C GLU A 838 -12.75 14.17 29.76
N LEU A 839 -13.65 14.43 30.72
CA LEU A 839 -14.78 13.58 31.05
C LEU A 839 -16.06 14.42 30.97
N THR A 840 -17.01 14.03 30.12
CA THR A 840 -18.24 14.83 29.92
C THR A 840 -19.46 14.29 30.68
N SER A 841 -19.28 13.32 31.58
CA SER A 841 -20.36 12.67 32.34
C SER A 841 -20.57 13.32 33.70
N ALA A 842 -21.81 13.39 34.20
CA ALA A 842 -22.13 13.97 35.50
C ALA A 842 -21.96 13.05 36.72
N ASN A 843 -21.35 11.85 36.61
CA ASN A 843 -20.97 10.96 37.74
C ASN A 843 -20.03 9.83 37.22
N PRO A 844 -18.82 10.15 36.74
CA PRO A 844 -17.96 9.15 36.10
C PRO A 844 -17.42 8.13 37.11
N THR A 845 -17.39 6.85 36.72
CA THR A 845 -16.35 5.93 37.24
C THR A 845 -15.34 5.76 36.12
N ALA A 846 -14.16 6.36 36.25
CA ALA A 846 -13.20 6.45 35.16
C ALA A 846 -11.76 6.29 35.62
N TYR A 847 -10.89 5.85 34.72
CA TYR A 847 -9.46 5.93 34.91
C TYR A 847 -8.83 6.72 33.77
N LEU A 848 -7.95 7.64 34.12
CA LEU A 848 -7.26 8.50 33.18
C LEU A 848 -5.78 8.21 33.32
N THR A 849 -5.09 7.98 32.20
CA THR A 849 -3.68 7.59 32.24
C THR A 849 -2.86 8.27 31.15
N GLY A 850 -1.73 8.87 31.50
CA GLY A 850 -0.77 9.37 30.50
C GLY A 850 -0.15 8.22 29.72
N ILE A 851 0.72 7.46 30.39
CA ILE A 851 1.34 6.25 29.83
C ILE A 851 1.08 5.06 30.75
N LYS A 852 0.56 3.99 30.16
CA LYS A 852 0.26 2.72 30.82
C LYS A 852 1.15 1.63 30.26
N ASN A 853 1.83 0.90 31.14
CA ASN A 853 2.38 -0.42 30.86
C ASN A 853 1.73 -1.45 31.79
N SER A 854 0.95 -2.35 31.21
CA SER A 854 0.38 -3.50 31.90
C SER A 854 1.01 -4.84 31.51
N SER A 855 1.93 -4.85 30.55
CA SER A 855 2.62 -6.06 30.12
C SER A 855 3.62 -6.55 31.18
N SER A 856 3.72 -7.87 31.34
CA SER A 856 4.68 -8.51 32.25
C SER A 856 5.89 -9.07 31.53
N THR A 857 5.96 -8.92 30.21
CA THR A 857 6.94 -9.58 29.34
C THR A 857 7.62 -8.61 28.38
N ASP A 858 7.34 -7.31 28.50
CA ASP A 858 7.92 -6.27 27.70
C ASP A 858 9.14 -5.63 28.36
N THR A 859 9.81 -4.80 27.57
CA THR A 859 10.79 -3.82 28.05
C THR A 859 10.30 -2.43 27.67
N LEU A 860 10.07 -1.57 28.66
CA LEU A 860 9.69 -0.17 28.47
C LEU A 860 10.87 0.74 28.82
N ASN A 861 11.32 1.51 27.83
CA ASN A 861 12.24 2.62 27.98
C ASN A 861 11.43 3.93 27.85
N CYS A 862 11.16 4.59 28.98
CA CYS A 862 10.30 5.77 29.05
C CYS A 862 11.12 7.00 29.44
N PHE A 863 11.50 7.82 28.45
CA PHE A 863 12.45 8.90 28.66
C PHE A 863 11.93 10.26 28.21
N PHE A 864 12.23 11.33 28.95
CA PHE A 864 11.99 12.69 28.42
C PHE A 864 10.54 12.96 27.98
N ASN A 865 9.52 12.28 28.51
CA ASN A 865 8.13 12.61 28.18
C ASN A 865 7.63 13.74 29.10
N THR A 866 6.75 14.59 28.59
CA THR A 866 6.01 15.57 29.40
C THR A 866 4.54 15.17 29.46
N ILE A 867 4.06 14.83 30.64
CA ILE A 867 2.67 14.46 30.90
C ILE A 867 2.04 15.53 31.78
N PHE A 868 1.08 16.26 31.24
CA PHE A 868 0.32 17.25 31.97
C PHE A 868 -1.08 16.71 32.26
N MET A 869 -1.34 16.44 33.54
CA MET A 869 -2.62 15.99 34.04
C MET A 869 -3.45 17.22 34.45
N ASN A 870 -4.31 17.70 33.55
CA ASN A 870 -5.12 18.91 33.78
C ASN A 870 -6.16 18.72 34.89
N ASP A 871 -6.55 19.81 35.56
CA ASP A 871 -7.65 19.78 36.53
C ASP A 871 -8.99 19.54 35.81
N ILE A 872 -9.69 18.50 36.23
CA ILE A 872 -10.97 18.08 35.66
C ILE A 872 -12.07 18.63 36.56
N ALA A 873 -13.07 19.28 35.96
CA ALA A 873 -14.20 19.81 36.72
C ALA A 873 -14.89 18.72 37.56
N ASP A 874 -15.19 19.04 38.83
CA ASP A 874 -15.93 18.15 39.72
C ASP A 874 -17.31 17.83 39.12
N ALA A 875 -17.45 16.59 38.67
CA ALA A 875 -18.67 16.12 38.04
C ALA A 875 -19.70 15.56 39.03
N GLY A 876 -19.41 15.44 40.33
CA GLY A 876 -20.35 14.86 41.32
C GLY A 876 -19.74 13.71 42.14
N THR A 877 -20.55 12.73 42.56
CA THR A 877 -20.12 11.65 43.50
C THR A 877 -19.37 10.50 42.82
N GLY A 878 -18.75 10.74 41.66
CA GLY A 878 -18.04 9.73 40.87
C GLY A 878 -16.70 9.29 41.47
N VAL A 879 -16.13 8.21 40.96
CA VAL A 879 -14.78 7.73 41.33
C VAL A 879 -13.87 7.83 40.11
N VAL A 880 -13.01 8.83 40.08
CA VAL A 880 -11.97 9.00 39.04
C VAL A 880 -10.62 8.65 39.63
N THR A 881 -9.86 7.80 38.94
CA THR A 881 -8.45 7.54 39.27
C THR A 881 -7.58 8.08 38.15
N TYR A 882 -6.76 9.07 38.47
CA TYR A 882 -5.91 9.73 37.48
C TYR A 882 -4.45 9.34 37.71
N LYS A 883 -3.77 8.83 36.68
CA LYS A 883 -2.38 8.36 36.76
C LYS A 883 -1.53 9.02 35.67
N GLY A 884 -0.37 9.59 36.00
CA GLY A 884 0.58 10.05 34.99
C GLY A 884 1.22 8.86 34.28
N LEU A 885 1.96 8.07 35.06
CA LEU A 885 2.52 6.78 34.67
C LEU A 885 1.86 5.64 35.47
N SER A 886 1.40 4.60 34.78
CA SER A 886 0.87 3.38 35.40
C SER A 886 1.65 2.17 34.90
N ILE A 887 2.44 1.52 35.77
CA ILE A 887 3.35 0.44 35.38
C ILE A 887 3.09 -0.87 36.14
N SER A 888 3.37 -2.00 35.47
CA SER A 888 3.21 -3.36 36.02
C SER A 888 4.55 -4.13 36.04
N ASN A 889 4.50 -5.46 35.88
CA ASN A 889 5.59 -6.41 36.18
C ASN A 889 6.65 -6.60 35.07
N GLY A 890 6.66 -5.77 34.02
CA GLY A 890 7.68 -5.82 32.95
C GLY A 890 9.07 -5.33 33.40
N VAL A 891 9.97 -5.13 32.43
CA VAL A 891 11.25 -4.42 32.63
C VAL A 891 11.02 -2.94 32.31
N ASN A 892 11.13 -2.07 33.31
CA ASN A 892 10.83 -0.65 33.14
C ASN A 892 12.04 0.22 33.48
N ASP A 893 12.46 1.07 32.55
CA ASP A 893 13.47 2.11 32.75
C ASP A 893 12.85 3.47 32.47
N ILE A 894 12.76 4.32 33.51
CA ILE A 894 12.01 5.58 33.49
C ILE A 894 12.88 6.73 33.97
N LYS A 895 13.26 7.62 33.05
CA LYS A 895 14.19 8.72 33.35
C LYS A 895 13.83 10.01 32.65
N ASN A 896 14.18 11.14 33.25
CA ASN A 896 14.06 12.47 32.64
C ASN A 896 12.64 12.86 32.24
N ASN A 897 11.59 12.28 32.81
CA ASN A 897 10.21 12.68 32.46
C ASN A 897 9.74 13.85 33.35
N ILE A 898 8.88 14.71 32.81
CA ILE A 898 8.06 15.64 33.59
C ILE A 898 6.66 15.05 33.71
N ILE A 899 6.19 14.88 34.95
CA ILE A 899 4.85 14.42 35.27
C ILE A 899 4.23 15.43 36.22
N PHE A 900 3.36 16.26 35.67
CA PHE A 900 2.73 17.37 36.38
C PHE A 900 1.25 17.05 36.57
N SER A 901 0.78 17.06 37.82
CA SER A 901 -0.65 17.00 38.14
C SER A 901 -1.20 18.31 38.67
N ALA A 902 -2.09 18.92 37.89
CA ALA A 902 -2.92 20.07 38.27
C ALA A 902 -4.23 19.65 38.94
N GLU A 903 -4.55 18.35 38.93
CA GLU A 903 -5.82 17.82 39.43
C GLU A 903 -6.00 18.02 40.94
N SER A 904 -7.11 18.63 41.31
CA SER A 904 -7.45 19.00 42.69
C SER A 904 -8.72 18.34 43.22
N ASN A 905 -9.58 17.82 42.35
CA ASN A 905 -10.89 17.29 42.73
C ASN A 905 -10.84 15.77 43.03
N PHE A 906 -10.03 15.01 42.29
CA PHE A 906 -9.96 13.56 42.37
C PHE A 906 -8.60 13.02 42.80
N ILE A 907 -8.61 11.82 43.39
CA ILE A 907 -7.40 11.06 43.72
C ILE A 907 -6.56 10.87 42.46
N ASN A 908 -5.35 11.42 42.50
CA ASN A 908 -4.41 11.36 41.39
C ASN A 908 -3.02 10.93 41.85
N TYR A 909 -2.30 10.27 40.94
CA TYR A 909 -0.96 9.75 41.15
C TYR A 909 -0.09 10.15 39.95
N CYS A 910 0.99 10.90 40.15
CA CYS A 910 1.94 11.09 39.07
C CYS A 910 2.56 9.74 38.66
N TYR A 911 2.82 8.88 39.64
CA TYR A 911 3.44 7.58 39.43
C TYR A 911 2.68 6.45 40.13
N SER A 912 2.29 5.38 39.43
CA SER A 912 1.61 4.23 40.03
C SER A 912 2.20 2.91 39.59
N ARG A 913 2.72 2.11 40.53
CA ARG A 913 3.17 0.74 40.33
C ARG A 913 2.30 -0.23 41.12
N GLU A 914 1.58 -1.11 40.43
CA GLU A 914 0.58 -2.01 41.05
C GLU A 914 1.02 -3.50 41.11
N GLY A 915 2.20 -3.83 40.59
CA GLY A 915 2.70 -5.21 40.53
C GLY A 915 3.93 -5.48 41.40
N THR A 916 4.05 -6.67 41.97
CA THR A 916 5.18 -7.07 42.85
C THR A 916 6.31 -7.80 42.12
N LEU A 917 6.13 -8.15 40.85
CA LEU A 917 7.11 -8.84 40.01
C LEU A 917 7.72 -7.83 39.01
N GLY A 918 8.79 -8.18 38.30
CA GLY A 918 9.45 -7.27 37.34
C GLY A 918 10.47 -6.30 37.93
N THR A 919 11.05 -5.46 37.08
CA THR A 919 12.04 -4.46 37.48
C THR A 919 11.52 -3.05 37.21
N LEU A 920 11.88 -2.15 38.12
CA LEU A 920 11.78 -0.72 37.89
C LEU A 920 13.14 -0.08 38.17
N THR A 921 13.66 0.65 37.20
CA THR A 921 14.74 1.61 37.36
C THR A 921 14.15 3.00 37.09
N SER A 922 14.06 3.86 38.10
CA SER A 922 13.50 5.20 37.94
C SER A 922 14.44 6.24 38.55
N ASN A 923 14.81 7.29 37.80
CA ASN A 923 15.62 8.39 38.33
C ASN A 923 15.58 9.64 37.45
N TYR A 924 15.92 10.80 38.02
CA TYR A 924 15.94 12.10 37.33
C TYR A 924 14.59 12.41 36.68
N ASN A 925 13.48 12.24 37.37
CA ASN A 925 12.16 12.67 36.88
C ASN A 925 11.70 13.89 37.67
N ASP A 926 10.88 14.75 37.09
CA ASP A 926 10.14 15.76 37.84
C ASP A 926 8.72 15.23 38.09
N ILE A 927 8.39 15.00 39.36
CA ILE A 927 7.15 14.36 39.79
C ILE A 927 6.41 15.33 40.69
N PHE A 928 5.58 16.17 40.09
CA PHE A 928 4.96 17.30 40.77
C PHE A 928 3.44 17.14 40.88
N VAL A 929 2.90 17.38 42.08
CA VAL A 929 1.47 17.46 42.36
C VAL A 929 1.15 18.84 42.93
N GLN A 930 0.16 19.52 42.34
CA GLN A 930 -0.23 20.86 42.77
C GLN A 930 -1.07 20.84 44.04
N ASP A 931 -1.99 19.87 44.15
CA ASP A 931 -2.86 19.70 45.32
C ASP A 931 -2.25 18.72 46.33
N ASN A 932 -2.33 19.05 47.61
CA ASN A 932 -1.74 18.26 48.70
C ASN A 932 -2.75 17.37 49.45
N VAL A 933 -4.03 17.38 49.03
CA VAL A 933 -5.10 16.58 49.64
C VAL A 933 -5.35 15.32 48.82
N ASN A 934 -5.62 15.51 47.54
CA ASN A 934 -5.96 14.49 46.55
C ASN A 934 -4.76 14.10 45.68
N GLY A 935 -3.77 14.98 45.54
CA GLY A 935 -2.53 14.71 44.80
C GLY A 935 -1.56 13.80 45.56
N ARG A 936 -0.97 12.85 44.84
CA ARG A 936 0.03 11.92 45.37
C ARG A 936 1.18 11.80 44.38
N VAL A 937 2.41 11.95 44.86
CA VAL A 937 3.60 11.76 44.02
C VAL A 937 3.65 10.32 43.50
N GLY A 938 3.23 9.34 44.29
CA GLY A 938 3.00 8.02 43.71
C GLY A 938 2.24 6.98 44.54
N ASN A 939 2.19 5.77 44.00
CA ASN A 939 1.58 4.58 44.59
C ASN A 939 2.49 3.37 44.37
N TRP A 940 3.00 2.78 45.44
CA TRP A 940 3.90 1.62 45.40
C TRP A 940 3.18 0.39 45.97
N ASN A 941 2.78 -0.54 45.10
CA ASN A 941 2.09 -1.79 45.47
C ASN A 941 0.91 -1.55 46.43
N SER A 942 0.02 -0.62 46.06
CA SER A 942 -1.16 -0.19 46.84
C SER A 942 -0.87 0.68 48.07
N VAL A 943 0.36 1.16 48.24
CA VAL A 943 0.73 2.15 49.26
C VAL A 943 0.91 3.52 48.62
N ALA A 944 0.03 4.46 48.97
CA ALA A 944 0.11 5.85 48.53
C ALA A 944 1.30 6.58 49.17
N ALA A 945 2.07 7.30 48.35
CA ALA A 945 3.13 8.23 48.72
C ALA A 945 2.70 9.65 48.40
N LEU A 946 2.54 10.49 49.43
CA LEU A 946 2.05 11.87 49.25
C LEU A 946 3.14 12.77 48.68
N THR A 947 4.37 12.61 49.17
CA THR A 947 5.52 13.42 48.77
C THR A 947 6.58 12.59 48.02
N LEU A 948 7.53 13.28 47.38
CA LEU A 948 8.68 12.62 46.76
C LEU A 948 9.53 11.85 47.77
N ALA A 949 9.67 12.36 49.00
CA ALA A 949 10.39 11.65 50.05
C ALA A 949 9.70 10.34 50.45
N ASP A 950 8.36 10.32 50.52
CA ASP A 950 7.59 9.11 50.77
C ASP A 950 7.77 8.10 49.63
N TRP A 951 7.75 8.58 48.38
CA TRP A 951 7.95 7.74 47.20
C TRP A 951 9.35 7.11 47.17
N GLN A 952 10.39 7.90 47.40
CA GLN A 952 11.79 7.44 47.46
C GLN A 952 11.97 6.40 48.57
N THR A 953 11.34 6.62 49.72
CA THR A 953 11.39 5.68 50.85
C THR A 953 10.67 4.37 50.52
N ALA A 954 9.49 4.43 49.91
CA ALA A 954 8.69 3.26 49.59
C ALA A 954 9.27 2.43 48.44
N SER A 955 9.77 3.09 47.39
CA SER A 955 10.23 2.45 46.15
C SER A 955 11.73 2.15 46.12
N GLY A 956 12.55 2.91 46.86
CA GLY A 956 14.01 2.92 46.73
C GLY A 956 14.51 3.52 45.41
N GLN A 957 13.65 4.18 44.63
CA GLN A 957 13.96 4.77 43.33
C GLN A 957 14.01 6.30 43.41
N ASP A 958 14.29 6.97 42.28
CA ASP A 958 14.12 8.41 42.10
C ASP A 958 15.01 9.29 43.00
N ALA A 959 16.23 8.82 43.31
CA ALA A 959 17.16 9.49 44.21
C ALA A 959 17.54 10.94 43.78
N ASN A 960 17.61 11.21 42.48
CA ASN A 960 17.93 12.52 41.91
C ASN A 960 16.73 13.25 41.33
N SER A 961 15.54 12.62 41.39
CA SER A 961 14.29 13.20 40.91
C SER A 961 13.90 14.43 41.74
N LYS A 962 13.06 15.27 41.15
CA LYS A 962 12.56 16.52 41.74
C LYS A 962 11.04 16.52 41.83
N SER A 963 10.53 17.47 42.58
CA SER A 963 9.11 17.79 42.67
C SER A 963 9.03 19.31 42.67
N VAL A 964 9.15 19.90 41.49
CA VAL A 964 9.16 21.35 41.29
C VAL A 964 8.03 21.74 40.32
N THR A 965 7.55 22.97 40.45
CA THR A 965 6.50 23.46 39.54
C THR A 965 7.10 23.77 38.16
N VAL A 966 6.35 23.52 37.10
CA VAL A 966 6.74 23.80 35.71
C VAL A 966 5.78 24.81 35.08
N ASN A 967 6.32 25.78 34.35
CA ASN A 967 5.54 26.74 33.56
C ASN A 967 5.56 26.30 32.10
N PHE A 968 4.37 26.03 31.56
CA PHE A 968 4.17 25.73 30.14
C PHE A 968 3.65 26.94 29.38
N VAL A 969 3.91 27.01 28.07
CA VAL A 969 3.36 28.06 27.19
C VAL A 969 1.83 28.12 27.30
N SER A 970 1.17 26.95 27.33
CA SER A 970 -0.26 26.83 27.65
C SER A 970 -0.62 25.42 28.11
N THR A 971 -1.86 25.16 28.51
CA THR A 971 -2.31 23.79 28.85
C THR A 971 -2.36 22.85 27.63
N SER A 972 -2.44 23.38 26.42
CA SER A 972 -2.36 22.64 25.16
C SER A 972 -0.95 22.56 24.58
N ASP A 973 -0.04 23.41 25.05
CA ASP A 973 1.32 23.56 24.51
C ASP A 973 2.34 23.45 25.65
N LEU A 974 2.95 22.27 25.77
CA LEU A 974 3.78 21.90 26.92
C LEU A 974 5.26 22.26 26.77
N HIS A 975 5.62 23.16 25.85
CA HIS A 975 6.96 23.75 25.84
C HIS A 975 7.18 24.58 27.11
N LEU A 976 8.41 24.56 27.60
CA LEU A 976 8.84 25.27 28.80
C LEU A 976 8.84 26.78 28.55
N THR A 977 8.44 27.55 29.55
CA THR A 977 8.46 29.01 29.48
C THR A 977 8.72 29.64 30.85
N GLY A 978 8.79 30.97 30.90
CA GLY A 978 8.87 31.73 32.15
C GLY A 978 10.02 31.27 33.05
N ALA A 979 9.70 30.96 34.32
CA ALA A 979 10.71 30.56 35.31
C ALA A 979 11.26 29.14 35.11
N SER A 980 10.66 28.34 34.22
CA SER A 980 11.12 26.98 33.92
C SER A 980 12.14 26.94 32.78
N ASP A 981 12.16 27.97 31.93
CA ASP A 981 13.22 28.20 30.95
C ASP A 981 14.51 28.62 31.71
N GLY A 982 15.55 27.80 31.64
CA GLY A 982 16.79 27.98 32.40
C GLY A 982 16.76 27.49 33.85
N ASP A 983 15.73 26.77 34.30
CA ASP A 983 15.69 26.22 35.66
C ASP A 983 16.63 25.01 35.82
N VAL A 984 17.69 25.18 36.61
CA VAL A 984 18.66 24.13 36.92
C VAL A 984 18.07 22.93 37.66
N ASN A 985 16.91 23.07 38.29
CA ASN A 985 16.22 21.94 38.93
C ASN A 985 15.62 20.99 37.90
N LEU A 986 15.42 21.44 36.66
CA LEU A 986 14.90 20.60 35.58
C LEU A 986 16.01 19.86 34.83
N ILE A 987 17.25 19.90 35.30
CA ILE A 987 18.36 19.14 34.68
C ILE A 987 18.20 17.64 34.98
N GLY A 988 18.13 16.85 33.92
CA GLY A 988 18.15 15.39 33.92
C GLY A 988 19.54 14.80 33.68
N THR A 989 19.58 13.53 33.29
CA THR A 989 20.82 12.81 32.91
C THR A 989 20.92 12.61 31.39
N PRO A 990 22.11 12.75 30.77
CA PRO A 990 22.30 12.46 29.35
C PRO A 990 22.03 10.98 29.03
N LEU A 991 21.35 10.72 27.93
CA LEU A 991 21.07 9.38 27.40
C LEU A 991 21.57 9.30 25.96
N ALA A 992 22.49 8.38 25.68
CA ALA A 992 23.10 8.24 24.34
C ALA A 992 22.10 7.87 23.23
N THR A 993 20.92 7.38 23.60
CA THR A 993 19.85 6.95 22.67
C THR A 993 18.85 8.07 22.33
N VAL A 994 18.87 9.21 23.04
CA VAL A 994 17.94 10.34 22.80
C VAL A 994 18.78 11.62 22.72
N LEU A 995 19.10 12.03 21.49
CA LEU A 995 20.02 13.12 21.23
C LEU A 995 19.33 14.45 20.90
N THR A 996 18.06 14.41 20.55
CA THR A 996 17.23 15.58 20.26
C THR A 996 15.97 15.59 21.11
N ASP A 997 15.35 16.75 21.23
CA ASP A 997 14.05 16.94 21.87
C ASP A 997 12.89 16.80 20.87
N ILE A 998 11.69 17.26 21.26
CA ILE A 998 10.48 17.18 20.43
C ILE A 998 10.53 18.04 19.17
N ASP A 999 11.21 19.20 19.23
CA ASP A 999 11.32 20.14 18.11
C ASP A 999 12.52 19.82 17.20
N GLY A 1000 13.36 18.87 17.63
CA GLY A 1000 14.54 18.42 16.91
C GLY A 1000 15.82 19.14 17.32
N ASP A 1001 15.76 19.96 18.37
CA ASP A 1001 16.92 20.63 18.94
C ASP A 1001 17.80 19.63 19.69
N THR A 1002 19.12 19.83 19.60
CA THR A 1002 20.10 18.92 20.20
C THR A 1002 20.10 19.08 21.71
N ARG A 1003 19.87 17.99 22.45
CA ARG A 1003 19.90 17.99 23.91
C ARG A 1003 21.30 18.27 24.44
N HIS A 1004 21.40 19.00 25.55
CA HIS A 1004 22.70 19.32 26.12
C HIS A 1004 23.44 18.04 26.57
N LEU A 1005 24.68 17.86 26.12
CA LEU A 1005 25.47 16.62 26.30
C LEU A 1005 25.75 16.24 27.76
N THR A 1006 25.61 17.18 28.70
CA THR A 1006 25.90 16.96 30.12
C THR A 1006 24.70 17.25 31.02
N PHE A 1007 23.78 18.10 30.58
CA PHE A 1007 22.73 18.70 31.41
C PHE A 1007 21.42 18.82 30.61
N PRO A 1008 20.92 17.73 30.01
CA PRO A 1008 19.68 17.81 29.26
C PRO A 1008 18.51 18.15 30.18
N TYR A 1009 17.46 18.77 29.66
CA TYR A 1009 16.26 19.04 30.45
C TYR A 1009 15.39 17.79 30.61
N MET A 1010 14.81 17.61 31.79
CA MET A 1010 13.70 16.69 31.99
C MET A 1010 12.50 17.16 31.15
N GLY A 1011 11.70 16.23 30.65
CA GLY A 1011 10.58 16.49 29.76
C GLY A 1011 10.95 16.49 28.28
N ALA A 1012 9.93 16.68 27.45
CA ALA A 1012 10.00 16.54 26.00
C ALA A 1012 10.70 17.70 25.29
N ASP A 1013 10.85 18.83 25.98
CA ASP A 1013 11.36 20.09 25.46
C ASP A 1013 12.72 20.42 26.07
N GLU A 1014 13.66 20.93 25.28
CA GLU A 1014 14.96 21.40 25.75
C GLU A 1014 14.97 22.93 25.87
N SER A 1015 15.50 23.45 26.97
CA SER A 1015 15.58 24.89 27.24
C SER A 1015 17.02 25.41 27.12
N ASN A 1016 17.17 26.71 26.85
CA ASN A 1016 18.47 27.38 26.79
C ASN A 1016 19.04 27.57 28.20
N THR A 1017 20.06 26.79 28.59
CA THR A 1017 20.82 27.06 29.83
C THR A 1017 22.06 27.90 29.60
N PRO A 1018 22.17 29.09 30.22
CA PRO A 1018 23.45 29.60 30.66
C PRO A 1018 23.91 28.81 31.91
N LEU A 1019 25.11 28.25 31.87
CA LEU A 1019 25.63 27.39 32.94
C LEU A 1019 26.32 28.22 34.05
N PRO A 1020 25.83 28.21 35.30
CA PRO A 1020 26.48 28.97 36.38
C PRO A 1020 27.82 28.36 36.80
N VAL A 1021 28.82 29.20 37.04
CA VAL A 1021 30.04 28.86 37.79
C VAL A 1021 29.66 28.38 39.19
N GLU A 1022 30.07 27.18 39.57
CA GLU A 1022 29.81 26.64 40.91
C GLU A 1022 30.86 27.16 41.91
N LEU A 1023 30.50 28.19 42.69
CA LEU A 1023 31.33 28.71 43.77
C LEU A 1023 31.28 27.78 45.00
N THR A 1024 32.45 27.29 45.43
CA THR A 1024 32.56 26.52 46.69
C THR A 1024 32.76 27.41 47.92
N SER A 1025 33.30 28.61 47.73
CA SER A 1025 33.46 29.60 48.79
C SER A 1025 33.57 31.01 48.23
N PHE A 1026 33.09 31.99 49.00
CA PHE A 1026 33.36 33.41 48.82
C PHE A 1026 33.41 34.04 50.20
N THR A 1027 34.51 34.72 50.52
CA THR A 1027 34.77 35.33 51.83
C THR A 1027 35.37 36.72 51.68
N ALA A 1028 35.17 37.56 52.69
CA ALA A 1028 35.78 38.88 52.81
C ALA A 1028 36.37 39.05 54.21
N SER A 1029 37.54 39.69 54.31
CA SER A 1029 38.19 40.04 55.58
C SER A 1029 38.79 41.44 55.51
N ALA A 1030 38.75 42.18 56.62
CA ALA A 1030 39.27 43.55 56.67
C ALA A 1030 40.50 43.67 57.59
N LYS A 1031 41.46 44.50 57.19
CA LYS A 1031 42.59 44.93 58.01
C LYS A 1031 42.79 46.44 57.84
N GLY A 1032 42.36 47.22 58.82
CA GLY A 1032 42.32 48.69 58.69
C GLY A 1032 41.30 49.09 57.61
N ASN A 1033 41.70 49.93 56.65
CA ASN A 1033 40.87 50.38 55.52
C ASN A 1033 41.03 49.52 54.25
N VAL A 1034 41.55 48.29 54.38
CA VAL A 1034 41.77 47.35 53.26
C VAL A 1034 40.88 46.12 53.45
N VAL A 1035 40.14 45.76 52.41
CA VAL A 1035 39.31 44.54 52.36
C VAL A 1035 39.91 43.56 51.37
N GLU A 1036 40.15 42.34 51.84
CA GLU A 1036 40.61 41.21 51.03
C GLU A 1036 39.47 40.22 50.82
N LEU A 1037 39.13 39.97 49.55
CA LEU A 1037 38.13 39.02 49.10
C LEU A 1037 38.81 37.80 48.52
N SER A 1038 38.28 36.62 48.81
CA SER A 1038 38.77 35.34 48.27
C SER A 1038 37.61 34.45 47.90
N TRP A 1039 37.70 33.76 46.75
CA TRP A 1039 36.72 32.77 46.33
C TRP A 1039 37.37 31.57 45.65
N GLN A 1040 36.63 30.48 45.61
CA GLN A 1040 37.02 29.25 44.92
C GLN A 1040 35.86 28.71 44.09
N THR A 1041 36.17 28.28 42.87
CA THR A 1041 35.24 27.58 41.97
C THR A 1041 35.46 26.07 42.08
N ALA A 1042 34.38 25.28 41.99
CA ALA A 1042 34.46 23.83 41.80
C ALA A 1042 34.73 23.52 40.33
N THR A 1043 34.01 24.20 39.44
CA THR A 1043 34.13 24.12 37.99
C THR A 1043 33.83 25.50 37.37
N GLU A 1044 34.36 25.75 36.18
CA GLU A 1044 34.11 26.90 35.33
C GLU A 1044 33.88 26.40 33.90
N LYS A 1045 32.94 26.99 33.17
CA LYS A 1045 32.72 26.66 31.76
C LYS A 1045 32.32 27.93 31.02
N ASN A 1046 33.08 28.27 30.00
CA ASN A 1046 32.94 29.51 29.23
C ASN A 1046 32.99 30.78 30.09
N SER A 1047 33.63 30.75 31.26
CA SER A 1047 33.66 31.89 32.17
C SER A 1047 34.66 32.94 31.70
N SER A 1048 34.23 34.19 31.56
CA SER A 1048 35.05 35.31 31.09
C SER A 1048 35.72 36.01 32.26
N TYR A 1049 34.94 36.53 33.22
CA TYR A 1049 35.47 37.22 34.40
C TYR A 1049 34.47 37.26 35.55
N PHE A 1050 35.02 37.49 36.74
CA PHE A 1050 34.30 37.84 37.96
C PHE A 1050 34.35 39.35 38.16
N GLU A 1051 33.21 40.02 38.18
CA GLU A 1051 33.09 41.42 38.56
C GLU A 1051 32.75 41.53 40.05
N VAL A 1052 33.67 42.10 40.82
CA VAL A 1052 33.51 42.32 42.25
C VAL A 1052 32.68 43.57 42.46
N GLN A 1053 31.55 43.42 43.16
CA GLN A 1053 30.65 44.53 43.47
C GLN A 1053 30.57 44.75 44.98
N ARG A 1054 30.51 46.02 45.38
CA ARG A 1054 30.40 46.47 46.77
C ARG A 1054 29.15 47.32 46.96
N LYS A 1055 28.54 47.23 48.15
CA LYS A 1055 27.49 48.11 48.63
C LYS A 1055 27.77 48.55 50.08
N SER A 1056 27.79 49.85 50.35
CA SER A 1056 27.72 50.41 51.71
C SER A 1056 26.24 50.54 52.13
N GLU A 1057 25.91 50.44 53.42
CA GLU A 1057 24.56 50.24 54.01
C GLU A 1057 23.35 51.02 53.42
N LYS A 1058 23.55 52.05 52.58
CA LYS A 1058 22.50 52.86 51.93
C LYS A 1058 22.71 53.22 50.45
N ASN A 1059 23.66 52.58 49.73
CA ASN A 1059 23.96 52.88 48.32
C ASN A 1059 23.62 51.71 47.37
N ASP A 1060 23.60 51.97 46.06
CA ASP A 1060 23.51 50.92 45.03
C ASP A 1060 24.79 50.09 44.91
N TRP A 1061 24.70 48.92 44.28
CA TRP A 1061 25.86 48.08 43.98
C TRP A 1061 26.78 48.78 43.00
N VAL A 1062 28.04 48.98 43.39
CA VAL A 1062 29.07 49.57 42.53
C VAL A 1062 30.13 48.54 42.20
N SER A 1063 30.60 48.55 40.95
CA SER A 1063 31.72 47.74 40.49
C SER A 1063 33.02 48.27 41.10
N VAL A 1064 33.75 47.43 41.84
CA VAL A 1064 35.03 47.80 42.47
C VAL A 1064 36.23 47.13 41.80
N GLY A 1065 36.00 46.12 40.95
CA GLY A 1065 37.06 45.50 40.15
C GLY A 1065 36.57 44.30 39.34
N LYS A 1066 37.44 43.81 38.44
CA LYS A 1066 37.22 42.60 37.65
C LYS A 1066 38.43 41.68 37.75
N VAL A 1067 38.19 40.38 37.80
CA VAL A 1067 39.22 39.33 37.80
C VAL A 1067 38.89 38.33 36.70
N SER A 1068 39.79 38.11 35.76
CA SER A 1068 39.61 37.13 34.67
C SER A 1068 39.43 35.72 35.23
N ALA A 1069 38.46 34.99 34.67
CA ALA A 1069 38.25 33.58 34.99
C ALA A 1069 39.19 32.69 34.16
N SER A 1070 39.24 31.40 34.47
CA SER A 1070 40.07 30.40 33.78
C SER A 1070 39.42 29.86 32.50
N GLY A 1071 38.28 30.42 32.07
CA GLY A 1071 37.54 29.96 30.90
C GLY A 1071 36.73 28.71 31.20
N THR A 1072 37.24 27.56 30.77
CA THR A 1072 36.60 26.26 30.98
C THR A 1072 37.56 25.34 31.72
N THR A 1073 37.23 24.98 32.96
CA THR A 1073 38.01 24.08 33.81
C THR A 1073 37.10 23.29 34.76
N THR A 1074 37.37 22.00 34.91
CA THR A 1074 36.74 21.16 35.94
C THR A 1074 37.57 21.09 37.23
N GLU A 1075 38.76 21.70 37.23
CA GLU A 1075 39.63 21.78 38.39
C GLU A 1075 39.25 22.97 39.27
N ARG A 1076 39.44 22.81 40.59
CA ARG A 1076 39.17 23.89 41.55
C ARG A 1076 40.15 25.04 41.37
N VAL A 1077 39.67 26.24 41.04
CA VAL A 1077 40.50 27.44 40.91
C VAL A 1077 40.20 28.42 42.03
N LYS A 1078 41.27 29.01 42.59
CA LYS A 1078 41.18 30.02 43.65
C LYS A 1078 41.49 31.40 43.11
N TYR A 1079 40.71 32.38 43.55
CA TYR A 1079 40.83 33.77 43.15
C TYR A 1079 40.84 34.67 44.39
N SER A 1080 41.40 35.87 44.23
CA SER A 1080 41.38 36.89 45.27
C SER A 1080 41.29 38.29 44.66
N PHE A 1081 40.76 39.24 45.43
CA PHE A 1081 40.70 40.65 45.07
C PHE A 1081 40.93 41.51 46.32
N THR A 1082 41.75 42.55 46.22
CA THR A 1082 42.01 43.47 47.34
C THR A 1082 41.51 44.87 47.02
N GLU A 1083 40.60 45.37 47.83
CA GLU A 1083 40.14 46.76 47.78
C GLU A 1083 40.85 47.60 48.86
N LYS A 1084 41.42 48.74 48.47
CA LYS A 1084 42.11 49.67 49.39
C LYS A 1084 41.26 50.93 49.60
N ASN A 1085 41.46 51.59 50.74
CA ASN A 1085 40.78 52.84 51.11
C ASN A 1085 39.25 52.71 51.20
N VAL A 1086 38.77 51.59 51.74
CA VAL A 1086 37.34 51.39 51.99
C VAL A 1086 36.90 52.34 53.11
N ASN A 1087 35.96 53.23 52.80
CA ASN A 1087 35.41 54.22 53.73
C ASN A 1087 34.07 53.74 54.28
N GLY A 1088 33.89 53.75 55.60
CA GLY A 1088 32.64 53.36 56.27
C GLY A 1088 32.83 52.28 57.34
N THR A 1089 31.75 51.89 58.02
CA THR A 1089 31.75 50.94 59.15
C THR A 1089 31.42 49.50 58.77
N ALA A 1090 30.65 49.29 57.69
CA ALA A 1090 30.31 47.98 57.14
C ALA A 1090 30.11 48.04 55.61
N ALA A 1091 30.56 47.00 54.91
CA ALA A 1091 30.42 46.84 53.46
C ALA A 1091 29.94 45.42 53.11
N LEU A 1092 28.97 45.32 52.21
CA LEU A 1092 28.53 44.08 51.58
C LEU A 1092 29.26 43.91 50.24
N TYR A 1093 29.68 42.68 49.95
CA TYR A 1093 30.32 42.30 48.70
C TYR A 1093 29.59 41.15 48.03
N ARG A 1094 29.59 41.12 46.70
CA ARG A 1094 29.16 39.99 45.86
C ARG A 1094 29.99 39.92 44.57
N LEU A 1095 29.97 38.77 43.91
CA LEU A 1095 30.53 38.57 42.58
C LEU A 1095 29.40 38.56 41.56
N LYS A 1096 29.58 39.28 40.45
CA LYS A 1096 28.85 39.07 39.20
C LYS A 1096 29.73 38.20 38.30
N MET A 1097 29.33 36.96 38.08
CA MET A 1097 30.03 35.96 37.28
C MET A 1097 29.58 36.10 35.83
N VAL A 1098 30.49 36.43 34.92
CA VAL A 1098 30.18 36.75 33.52
C VAL A 1098 30.85 35.74 32.59
N ASP A 1099 30.08 35.18 31.67
CA ASP A 1099 30.55 34.21 30.67
C ASP A 1099 31.03 34.88 29.38
N LEU A 1100 31.69 34.12 28.50
CA LEU A 1100 32.28 34.58 27.24
C LEU A 1100 31.23 35.07 26.24
N ASP A 1101 29.99 34.61 26.36
CA ASP A 1101 28.83 35.06 25.58
C ASP A 1101 28.16 36.32 26.15
N GLY A 1102 28.61 36.80 27.31
CA GLY A 1102 28.08 37.99 27.98
C GLY A 1102 26.92 37.73 28.95
N SER A 1103 26.45 36.48 29.09
CA SER A 1103 25.49 36.10 30.13
C SER A 1103 26.12 36.21 31.54
N SER A 1104 25.29 36.36 32.58
CA SER A 1104 25.83 36.55 33.94
C SER A 1104 24.90 36.09 35.07
N SER A 1105 25.50 35.66 36.18
CA SER A 1105 24.84 35.29 37.46
C SER A 1105 25.55 35.91 38.67
N TYR A 1106 24.97 35.83 39.87
CA TYR A 1106 25.51 36.49 41.08
C TYR A 1106 25.81 35.50 42.22
N SER A 1107 26.87 35.75 43.00
CA SER A 1107 27.17 35.01 44.23
C SER A 1107 26.27 35.42 45.40
N LYS A 1108 26.34 34.66 46.50
CA LYS A 1108 25.86 35.12 47.81
C LYS A 1108 26.63 36.37 48.27
N GLU A 1109 25.97 37.19 49.09
CA GLU A 1109 26.54 38.41 49.67
C GLU A 1109 27.37 38.08 50.92
N VAL A 1110 28.50 38.75 51.10
CA VAL A 1110 29.34 38.65 52.31
C VAL A 1110 29.54 40.03 52.93
N GLU A 1111 29.36 40.11 54.24
CA GLU A 1111 29.51 41.35 55.02
C GLU A 1111 30.89 41.42 55.68
N VAL A 1112 31.51 42.60 55.67
CA VAL A 1112 32.76 42.88 56.39
C VAL A 1112 32.71 44.24 57.08
N LYS A 1113 33.17 44.30 58.34
CA LYS A 1113 33.25 45.53 59.14
C LYS A 1113 34.63 46.17 59.05
N VAL A 1114 34.68 47.48 58.87
CA VAL A 1114 35.90 48.29 58.69
C VAL A 1114 35.93 49.34 59.80
N ASP A 1115 36.93 49.30 60.69
CA ASP A 1115 36.98 50.14 61.91
C ASP A 1115 37.93 51.34 61.72
N VAL A 1116 37.41 52.47 61.21
CA VAL A 1116 38.17 53.68 60.89
C VAL A 1116 37.47 54.93 61.46
N PRO A 1117 38.16 55.84 62.17
CA PRO A 1117 37.57 57.07 62.69
C PRO A 1117 37.09 57.99 61.56
N VAL A 1118 35.86 58.50 61.67
CA VAL A 1118 35.24 59.33 60.63
C VAL A 1118 35.32 60.84 60.90
N ASN A 1119 35.59 61.24 62.15
CA ASN A 1119 35.70 62.65 62.56
C ASN A 1119 36.99 62.91 63.35
N PHE A 1120 37.47 64.16 63.34
CA PHE A 1120 38.45 64.60 64.34
C PHE A 1120 37.76 64.65 65.69
N GLU A 1121 38.32 63.98 66.68
CA GLU A 1121 37.77 63.97 68.04
C GLU A 1121 38.87 64.27 69.04
N LEU A 1122 38.53 65.01 70.09
CA LEU A 1122 39.38 65.20 71.26
C LEU A 1122 38.59 64.71 72.47
N SER A 1123 39.05 63.66 73.14
CA SER A 1123 38.38 63.10 74.31
C SER A 1123 38.65 63.93 75.57
N GLN A 1124 37.79 63.78 76.58
CA GLN A 1124 38.06 64.34 77.90
C GLN A 1124 39.30 63.65 78.51
N ASN A 1125 40.25 64.43 79.02
CA ASN A 1125 41.42 63.91 79.71
C ASN A 1125 40.99 63.06 80.93
N TYR A 1126 41.71 61.97 81.20
CA TYR A 1126 41.43 61.10 82.33
C TYR A 1126 42.72 60.70 83.06
N PRO A 1127 42.78 60.84 84.40
CA PRO A 1127 41.74 61.40 85.28
C PRO A 1127 41.53 62.92 85.06
N ASN A 1128 40.37 63.45 85.46
CA ASN A 1128 40.07 64.89 85.54
C ASN A 1128 39.03 65.15 86.66
N PRO A 1129 39.39 65.76 87.81
CA PRO A 1129 40.68 66.39 88.12
C PRO A 1129 41.85 65.40 88.16
N PHE A 1130 43.08 65.88 87.95
CA PHE A 1130 44.30 65.04 87.95
C PHE A 1130 45.41 65.60 88.85
N ASN A 1131 46.34 64.74 89.29
CA ASN A 1131 47.52 65.10 90.09
C ASN A 1131 48.67 64.09 89.89
N PRO A 1132 49.88 64.51 89.48
CA PRO A 1132 50.14 65.63 88.58
C PRO A 1132 49.94 65.23 87.10
N SER A 1133 49.62 63.98 86.77
CA SER A 1133 49.54 63.49 85.38
C SER A 1133 48.14 63.05 84.91
N THR A 1134 47.83 63.26 83.63
CA THR A 1134 46.58 62.82 82.98
C THR A 1134 46.86 62.31 81.56
N THR A 1135 45.90 61.59 80.97
CA THR A 1135 45.97 61.09 79.59
C THR A 1135 44.91 61.74 78.73
N ILE A 1136 45.29 62.21 77.54
CA ILE A 1136 44.42 62.83 76.54
C ILE A 1136 44.38 61.91 75.32
N LYS A 1137 43.17 61.52 74.90
CA LYS A 1137 42.95 60.74 73.67
C LYS A 1137 42.36 61.63 72.58
N TYR A 1138 42.71 61.37 71.32
CA TYR A 1138 42.13 62.07 70.17
C TYR A 1138 42.11 61.17 68.92
N ALA A 1139 41.19 61.41 68.00
CA ALA A 1139 41.05 60.69 66.74
C ALA A 1139 41.37 61.59 65.55
N VAL A 1140 41.99 61.01 64.53
CA VAL A 1140 42.37 61.66 63.27
C VAL A 1140 41.74 60.86 62.13
N PRO A 1141 40.76 61.39 61.40
CA PRO A 1141 40.07 60.65 60.32
C PRO A 1141 40.83 60.67 58.99
N VAL A 1142 41.78 61.59 58.82
CA VAL A 1142 42.60 61.77 57.62
C VAL A 1142 44.00 62.23 58.03
N ASP A 1143 45.03 61.74 57.34
CA ASP A 1143 46.42 62.14 57.53
C ASP A 1143 46.55 63.68 57.63
N SER A 1144 46.97 64.17 58.80
CA SER A 1144 46.91 65.60 59.12
C SER A 1144 48.05 66.03 60.04
N LYS A 1145 48.49 67.29 59.90
CA LYS A 1145 49.40 67.90 60.88
C LYS A 1145 48.62 68.23 62.14
N VAL A 1146 48.86 67.46 63.20
CA VAL A 1146 48.17 67.58 64.48
C VAL A 1146 49.03 68.35 65.48
N ARG A 1147 48.43 69.38 66.09
CA ARG A 1147 49.02 70.13 67.20
C ARG A 1147 48.11 70.09 68.43
N LEU A 1148 48.61 69.62 69.56
CA LEU A 1148 47.90 69.60 70.85
C LEU A 1148 48.63 70.50 71.85
N ASP A 1149 47.99 71.59 72.23
CA ASP A 1149 48.55 72.62 73.12
C ASP A 1149 47.76 72.72 74.43
N ILE A 1150 48.43 73.07 75.51
CA ILE A 1150 47.86 73.37 76.83
C ILE A 1150 47.99 74.86 77.12
N TYR A 1151 46.92 75.51 77.58
CA TYR A 1151 46.82 76.93 77.90
C TYR A 1151 46.39 77.16 79.36
N SER A 1152 46.82 78.27 79.95
CA SER A 1152 46.34 78.77 81.25
C SER A 1152 44.96 79.43 81.12
N THR A 1153 44.30 79.76 82.23
CA THR A 1153 43.03 80.52 82.22
C THR A 1153 43.16 81.93 81.65
N LEU A 1154 44.37 82.49 81.61
CA LEU A 1154 44.67 83.78 80.99
C LEU A 1154 44.92 83.66 79.47
N GLY A 1155 44.85 82.44 78.92
CA GLY A 1155 45.10 82.17 77.49
C GLY A 1155 46.58 82.05 77.12
N GLU A 1156 47.49 82.00 78.10
CA GLU A 1156 48.92 81.81 77.86
C GLU A 1156 49.21 80.36 77.50
N LEU A 1157 50.02 80.12 76.46
CA LEU A 1157 50.46 78.77 76.10
C LEU A 1157 51.43 78.23 77.16
N VAL A 1158 51.02 77.15 77.84
CA VAL A 1158 51.78 76.49 78.91
C VAL A 1158 52.75 75.46 78.34
N VAL A 1159 52.28 74.57 77.45
CA VAL A 1159 53.11 73.56 76.78
C VAL A 1159 52.42 73.02 75.52
N THR A 1160 53.21 72.61 74.52
CA THR A 1160 52.72 71.84 73.36
C THR A 1160 53.06 70.37 73.58
N LEU A 1161 52.05 69.50 73.59
CA LEU A 1161 52.20 68.04 73.81
C LEU A 1161 52.42 67.27 72.51
N VAL A 1162 51.82 67.72 71.41
CA VAL A 1162 51.97 67.11 70.08
C VAL A 1162 52.12 68.21 69.05
N ASN A 1163 53.02 68.02 68.08
CA ASN A 1163 53.15 68.87 66.90
C ASN A 1163 53.70 68.05 65.72
N ASP A 1164 52.97 67.01 65.30
CA ASP A 1164 53.45 66.04 64.31
C ASP A 1164 52.43 65.72 63.21
N LEU A 1165 52.89 65.17 62.09
CA LEU A 1165 52.02 64.61 61.05
C LEU A 1165 51.54 63.24 61.53
N GLN A 1166 50.23 63.08 61.70
CA GLN A 1166 49.59 61.86 62.20
C GLN A 1166 48.72 61.26 61.09
N THR A 1167 48.83 59.96 60.85
CA THR A 1167 48.00 59.24 59.87
C THR A 1167 46.55 59.07 60.38
N THR A 1168 45.64 58.58 59.55
CA THR A 1168 44.30 58.19 60.03
C THR A 1168 44.39 57.17 61.17
N GLY A 1169 43.80 57.46 62.32
CA GLY A 1169 43.85 56.57 63.49
C GLY A 1169 43.46 57.24 64.82
N ASN A 1170 43.49 56.45 65.89
CA ASN A 1170 43.25 56.89 67.25
C ASN A 1170 44.58 57.04 68.01
N TYR A 1171 44.75 58.15 68.73
CA TYR A 1171 45.99 58.54 69.39
C TYR A 1171 45.77 58.84 70.87
N THR A 1172 46.83 58.65 71.66
CA THR A 1172 46.84 58.85 73.11
C THR A 1172 48.15 59.53 73.53
N VAL A 1173 48.07 60.60 74.32
CA VAL A 1173 49.23 61.34 74.83
C VAL A 1173 49.08 61.64 76.32
N SER A 1174 50.16 61.50 77.08
CA SER A 1174 50.19 61.79 78.50
C SER A 1174 50.70 63.20 78.78
N PHE A 1175 50.08 63.88 79.75
CA PHE A 1175 50.47 65.21 80.22
C PHE A 1175 50.90 65.12 81.69
N ASP A 1176 52.16 65.41 81.98
CA ASP A 1176 52.67 65.62 83.35
C ASP A 1176 52.71 67.11 83.68
N ALA A 1177 51.92 67.51 84.66
CA ALA A 1177 51.77 68.89 85.12
C ALA A 1177 52.47 69.17 86.45
N SER A 1178 53.43 68.33 86.87
CA SER A 1178 54.15 68.45 88.14
C SER A 1178 54.79 69.83 88.37
N ARG A 1179 55.16 70.53 87.29
CA ARG A 1179 55.78 71.86 87.29
C ARG A 1179 54.80 73.03 87.25
N PHE A 1180 53.49 72.80 87.12
CA PHE A 1180 52.48 73.86 87.00
C PHE A 1180 51.64 74.00 88.28
N ALA A 1181 51.01 75.15 88.52
CA ALA A 1181 50.21 75.39 89.72
C ALA A 1181 48.82 74.71 89.65
N SER A 1182 48.22 74.36 90.79
CA SER A 1182 46.83 73.89 90.83
C SER A 1182 45.90 74.90 90.16
N GLY A 1183 44.95 74.44 89.34
CA GLY A 1183 44.05 75.31 88.61
C GLY A 1183 43.42 74.67 87.39
N THR A 1184 42.57 75.43 86.71
CA THR A 1184 41.97 75.02 85.44
C THR A 1184 42.95 75.29 84.29
N TYR A 1185 43.12 74.31 83.41
CA TYR A 1185 43.87 74.43 82.16
C TYR A 1185 42.96 74.10 80.99
N ILE A 1186 43.29 74.64 79.83
CA ILE A 1186 42.56 74.41 78.59
C ILE A 1186 43.48 73.69 77.61
N TYR A 1187 43.08 72.55 77.05
CA TYR A 1187 43.84 71.87 76.00
C TYR A 1187 43.10 71.94 74.67
N ARG A 1188 43.86 72.22 73.61
CA ARG A 1188 43.35 72.50 72.27
C ARG A 1188 44.07 71.65 71.23
N LEU A 1189 43.31 70.82 70.53
CA LEU A 1189 43.73 70.08 69.35
C LEU A 1189 43.47 70.94 68.12
N THR A 1190 44.48 71.13 67.29
CA THR A 1190 44.39 71.78 65.98
C THR A 1190 44.88 70.80 64.92
N ALA A 1191 44.03 70.50 63.94
CA ALA A 1191 44.39 69.67 62.80
C ALA A 1191 43.65 70.18 61.56
N ASN A 1192 44.41 70.53 60.51
CA ASN A 1192 43.89 71.24 59.33
C ASN A 1192 43.10 72.51 59.73
N SER A 1193 41.82 72.62 59.33
CA SER A 1193 40.91 73.70 59.72
C SER A 1193 40.13 73.44 61.02
N THR A 1194 40.29 72.25 61.63
CA THR A 1194 39.54 71.84 62.82
C THR A 1194 40.28 72.24 64.09
N VAL A 1195 39.58 72.94 64.99
CA VAL A 1195 40.06 73.31 66.32
C VAL A 1195 39.09 72.80 67.37
N ILE A 1196 39.53 71.87 68.22
CA ILE A 1196 38.71 71.29 69.30
C ILE A 1196 39.37 71.61 70.64
N THR A 1197 38.60 72.17 71.58
CA THR A 1197 39.12 72.62 72.88
C THR A 1197 38.35 71.98 74.02
N LYS A 1198 39.06 71.57 75.08
CA LYS A 1198 38.48 71.05 76.32
C LYS A 1198 39.22 71.61 77.53
N LYS A 1199 38.58 71.55 78.69
CA LYS A 1199 39.15 71.98 79.98
C LYS A 1199 39.57 70.80 80.84
N MET A 1200 40.61 70.98 81.63
CA MET A 1200 41.07 70.05 82.65
C MET A 1200 41.37 70.78 83.96
N LEU A 1201 41.26 70.11 85.09
CA LEU A 1201 41.49 70.66 86.43
C LEU A 1201 42.66 69.92 87.09
N LEU A 1202 43.74 70.63 87.34
CA LEU A 1202 44.89 70.13 88.11
C LEU A 1202 44.68 70.47 89.59
N ILE A 1203 44.76 69.49 90.47
CA ILE A 1203 44.69 69.67 91.94
C ILE A 1203 45.98 69.13 92.54
N LYS A 1204 46.85 70.00 93.05
CA LYS A 1204 47.99 69.59 93.89
C LYS A 1204 47.60 69.45 95.35
#